data_AF-A0A8H6YIY0-F1
#
_entry.id   AF-A0A8H6YIY0-F1
#
_cell.length_a   1.000
_cell.length_b   1.000
_cell.length_c   1.000
_cell.angle_alpha   90.00
_cell.angle_beta   90.00
_cell.angle_gamma   90.00
#
_symmetry.space_group_name_H-M   'P 1'
#
loop_
_entity.id
_entity.type
_entity.pdbx_description
1 polymer ?
#
loop_
_entity_poly.entity_id
_entity_poly.type
_entity_poly.pdbx_seq_one_letter_code
_entity_poly.pdbx_strand_id
1 'polypeptide(L)'
;MSSSSSVNSLPFFSHPGSSSDLVDGPEKTFTSLNSPQTPIRAQHARGRFEMRKFLLHLMGWPAIVIIGQVMLQLFAWGFFTVVEIRGFIALPPSSAEWARNHTHPVTLISTVISTCLASCSSFLFSWGLRHSLALYMHRDGMSLSTFVSSLKVSTRSFVFDPRKAKWSATSIALVILTGLQTTGWTTLLTPLPITIPTPLTGSEISLSSPALLQMQTSGQLDNCVYNGTSFPAFTVGQTESGYALVKNRMSFPASITLMDQTFNISTAGVLPLSEYEINASSWFGGNTSIPAALDRTHLPKGLESSYTLMQQGFTAYVDCHFQEITADTTPSGTLWTDTVKDWSSGQQSVANITFSQFTSDCVVPQSALNNTYAYTDSQDSNYVLAIACMGDANYTLMFKSAGKYDFMNDMVCHIAPQITTVNVKYGDIESAGTIGTDALDQAVAEPVGRPAGLSAITTILNTVFFSQAISTNIMGDELDSAIAESDGLDYQDETILAYTEVYLSAVAEYSGSVLRACLSATNMAFADGVPANITVPIDGLYSTQTVGWLHASATTFWVQVPGTLVALITIFVVLAAVAQYYGDSIDESFDPSNAMHLLAASAAGGLHDVFHGTEEKDIQAVEDVNIVLSSLPGRGPALVRNTV
;
A
#
# COMPACT_ATOMS: atom_id res chain seq x y z
N MET A 1 -11.74 -21.35 31.51
CA MET A 1 -10.60 -21.90 32.30
C MET A 1 -9.94 -20.76 33.05
N SER A 2 -9.42 -21.01 34.26
CA SER A 2 -9.05 -19.96 35.22
C SER A 2 -7.74 -20.25 35.96
N SER A 3 -6.80 -19.31 35.90
CA SER A 3 -5.74 -19.03 36.89
C SER A 3 -5.06 -17.71 36.49
N SER A 4 -4.76 -16.70 37.31
CA SER A 4 -4.56 -16.47 38.76
C SER A 4 -3.13 -16.63 39.30
N SER A 5 -2.59 -15.50 39.80
CA SER A 5 -1.45 -15.34 40.74
C SER A 5 -0.04 -15.73 40.24
N SER A 6 1.00 -14.95 40.52
CA SER A 6 1.43 -14.59 41.88
C SER A 6 2.39 -13.39 41.94
N VAL A 7 2.48 -12.80 43.14
CA VAL A 7 3.40 -11.73 43.56
C VAL A 7 4.62 -12.37 44.25
N ASN A 8 5.80 -11.74 44.17
CA ASN A 8 6.87 -11.95 45.16
C ASN A 8 7.76 -10.72 45.33
N SER A 9 8.40 -10.60 46.50
CA SER A 9 9.07 -9.39 46.99
C SER A 9 10.37 -9.69 47.72
N LEU A 10 11.28 -8.70 47.73
CA LEU A 10 12.45 -8.58 48.64
C LEU A 10 13.60 -9.62 48.40
N PRO A 11 14.86 -9.42 48.90
CA PRO A 11 15.23 -8.65 50.10
C PRO A 11 16.49 -7.76 50.09
N PHE A 12 16.72 -7.18 51.27
CA PHE A 12 17.88 -6.46 51.80
C PHE A 12 19.26 -7.07 51.52
N PHE A 13 20.30 -6.21 51.58
CA PHE A 13 21.65 -6.58 52.02
C PHE A 13 22.30 -5.49 52.89
N SER A 14 23.23 -5.88 53.76
CA SER A 14 23.87 -5.05 54.80
C SER A 14 25.41 -5.05 54.71
N HIS A 15 26.02 -4.09 55.42
CA HIS A 15 27.44 -3.87 55.84
C HIS A 15 28.37 -5.10 56.02
N PRO A 16 29.73 -4.98 56.13
CA PRO A 16 30.48 -3.86 56.76
C PRO A 16 31.91 -3.51 56.23
N GLY A 17 32.56 -2.58 56.95
CA GLY A 17 34.02 -2.43 57.07
C GLY A 17 34.57 -1.04 56.69
N SER A 18 35.46 -0.34 57.42
CA SER A 18 36.01 -0.36 58.79
C SER A 18 37.28 0.51 58.76
N SER A 19 37.53 1.38 59.76
CA SER A 19 38.85 1.94 60.20
C SER A 19 39.87 2.49 59.17
N SER A 20 40.62 3.57 59.37
CA SER A 20 40.72 4.64 60.39
C SER A 20 41.58 5.78 59.76
N ASP A 21 42.23 6.77 60.38
CA ASP A 21 42.54 7.10 61.78
C ASP A 21 42.85 8.62 61.96
N LEU A 22 43.18 9.05 63.18
CA LEU A 22 43.79 10.36 63.48
C LEU A 22 45.32 10.27 63.50
N VAL A 23 46.03 11.31 63.01
CA VAL A 23 47.30 11.83 63.62
C VAL A 23 47.42 13.34 63.36
N ASP A 24 47.98 14.07 64.34
CA ASP A 24 48.26 15.52 64.37
C ASP A 24 49.32 16.03 63.35
N GLY A 25 49.51 17.37 63.34
CA GLY A 25 50.43 18.10 62.46
C GLY A 25 51.95 17.93 62.75
N PRO A 26 52.82 18.84 62.26
CA PRO A 26 52.78 20.23 62.73
C PRO A 26 53.16 21.35 61.72
N GLU A 27 52.97 22.57 62.20
CA GLU A 27 53.49 23.86 61.75
C GLU A 27 54.99 23.87 61.36
N LYS A 28 55.34 24.44 60.18
CA LYS A 28 56.64 25.08 59.90
C LYS A 28 56.54 26.25 58.91
N THR A 29 57.46 27.19 59.08
CA THR A 29 57.45 28.58 58.56
C THR A 29 58.52 28.83 57.48
N PHE A 30 58.37 29.91 56.70
CA PHE A 30 59.34 30.47 55.73
C PHE A 30 59.66 29.56 54.50
N THR A 31 60.12 30.05 53.33
CA THR A 31 60.70 31.37 52.97
C THR A 31 60.33 31.76 51.53
N SER A 32 60.46 33.04 51.17
CA SER A 32 60.29 33.54 49.80
C SER A 32 61.45 33.16 48.86
N LEU A 33 61.15 32.99 47.57
CA LEU A 33 62.13 33.17 46.50
C LEU A 33 61.42 33.49 45.17
N ASN A 34 61.58 34.73 44.71
CA ASN A 34 61.06 35.19 43.42
C ASN A 34 61.88 34.58 42.27
N SER A 35 61.21 34.07 41.24
CA SER A 35 61.79 33.92 39.90
C SER A 35 60.79 34.44 38.86
N PRO A 36 61.23 35.21 37.84
CA PRO A 36 60.32 35.84 36.89
C PRO A 36 59.88 34.83 35.82
N GLN A 37 58.67 34.29 35.94
CA GLN A 37 58.09 33.45 34.88
C GLN A 37 57.51 34.29 33.73
N THR A 38 57.93 33.92 32.53
CA THR A 38 57.52 34.41 31.20
C THR A 38 56.00 34.56 31.00
N PRO A 39 55.52 35.57 30.24
CA PRO A 39 54.11 35.94 30.16
C PRO A 39 53.18 34.94 29.42
N ILE A 40 53.72 33.94 28.71
CA ILE A 40 52.93 33.06 27.83
C ILE A 40 51.96 32.14 28.60
N ARG A 41 52.30 31.74 29.85
CA ARG A 41 51.39 30.91 30.67
C ARG A 41 50.16 31.67 31.19
N ALA A 42 50.24 33.00 31.31
CA ALA A 42 49.15 33.81 31.86
C ALA A 42 47.93 33.89 30.93
N GLN A 43 48.14 34.01 29.61
CA GLN A 43 47.02 34.03 28.64
C GLN A 43 46.26 32.69 28.62
N HIS A 44 46.97 31.57 28.67
CA HIS A 44 46.34 30.25 28.61
C HIS A 44 45.61 29.83 29.91
N ALA A 45 46.00 30.44 31.05
CA ALA A 45 45.27 30.33 32.31
C ALA A 45 44.05 31.26 32.34
N ARG A 46 44.17 32.50 31.84
CA ARG A 46 43.07 33.46 31.75
C ARG A 46 41.92 32.90 30.91
N GLY A 47 42.19 32.41 29.69
CA GLY A 47 41.17 31.79 28.84
C GLY A 47 40.43 30.61 29.50
N ARG A 48 41.12 29.80 30.33
CA ARG A 48 40.48 28.70 31.09
C ARG A 48 39.67 29.18 32.30
N PHE A 49 40.04 30.29 32.92
CA PHE A 49 39.29 30.90 34.01
C PHE A 49 38.03 31.60 33.48
N GLU A 50 38.15 32.32 32.36
CA GLU A 50 37.01 32.91 31.67
C GLU A 50 36.01 31.83 31.20
N MET A 51 36.49 30.78 30.52
CA MET A 51 35.63 29.67 30.08
C MET A 51 34.91 28.96 31.25
N ARG A 52 35.50 28.93 32.46
CA ARG A 52 34.82 28.43 33.67
C ARG A 52 33.74 29.37 34.19
N LYS A 53 33.95 30.69 34.17
CA LYS A 53 32.91 31.67 34.50
C LYS A 53 31.75 31.61 33.50
N PHE A 54 32.05 31.52 32.20
CA PHE A 54 31.05 31.32 31.16
C PHE A 54 30.17 30.09 31.43
N LEU A 55 30.80 28.94 31.71
CA LEU A 55 30.08 27.69 32.03
C LEU A 55 29.22 27.81 33.30
N LEU A 56 29.71 28.48 34.35
CA LEU A 56 28.96 28.71 35.59
C LEU A 56 27.72 29.59 35.40
N HIS A 57 27.77 30.61 34.54
CA HIS A 57 26.58 31.40 34.19
C HIS A 57 25.66 30.69 33.18
N LEU A 58 26.21 29.80 32.35
CA LEU A 58 25.40 28.97 31.45
C LEU A 58 24.54 27.96 32.22
N MET A 59 25.00 27.47 33.38
CA MET A 59 24.34 26.42 34.19
C MET A 59 22.97 26.78 34.79
N GLY A 60 22.48 28.03 34.63
CA GLY A 60 21.15 28.45 35.06
C GLY A 60 20.03 28.17 34.03
N TRP A 61 19.02 29.06 34.03
CA TRP A 61 17.91 29.04 33.06
C TRP A 61 18.34 28.95 31.56
N PRO A 62 19.44 29.58 31.11
CA PRO A 62 19.94 29.41 29.73
C PRO A 62 20.19 27.95 29.33
N ALA A 63 20.83 27.14 30.20
CA ALA A 63 21.04 25.73 29.94
C ALA A 63 19.71 24.97 29.85
N ILE A 64 18.73 25.26 30.71
CA ILE A 64 17.41 24.62 30.65
C ILE A 64 16.72 24.88 29.31
N VAL A 65 16.75 26.13 28.83
CA VAL A 65 16.17 26.51 27.53
C VAL A 65 16.89 25.84 26.36
N ILE A 66 18.23 25.87 26.35
CA ILE A 66 19.03 25.25 25.27
C ILE A 66 18.86 23.73 25.26
N ILE A 67 19.02 23.05 26.42
CA ILE A 67 18.86 21.61 26.54
C ILE A 67 17.43 21.19 26.18
N GLY A 68 16.42 21.93 26.62
CA GLY A 68 15.02 21.64 26.31
C GLY A 68 14.72 21.72 24.81
N GLN A 69 15.14 22.78 24.12
CA GLN A 69 14.96 22.89 22.66
C GLN A 69 15.78 21.83 21.90
N VAL A 70 17.01 21.54 22.34
CA VAL A 70 17.83 20.48 21.74
C VAL A 70 17.19 19.10 21.92
N MET A 71 16.65 18.77 23.10
CA MET A 71 15.96 17.50 23.35
C MET A 71 14.71 17.34 22.49
N LEU A 72 13.87 18.39 22.39
CA LEU A 72 12.71 18.38 21.50
C LEU A 72 13.13 18.18 20.03
N GLN A 73 14.21 18.84 19.61
CA GLN A 73 14.67 18.78 18.22
C GLN A 73 15.36 17.45 17.88
N LEU A 74 16.06 16.84 18.85
CA LEU A 74 16.60 15.48 18.75
C LEU A 74 15.49 14.43 18.71
N PHE A 75 14.38 14.63 19.42
CA PHE A 75 13.22 13.74 19.34
C PHE A 75 12.55 13.83 17.96
N ALA A 76 12.30 15.06 17.45
CA ALA A 76 11.72 15.30 16.14
C ALA A 76 12.57 14.69 14.99
N TRP A 77 13.86 15.04 14.92
CA TRP A 77 14.76 14.50 13.89
C TRP A 77 15.05 13.03 14.12
N GLY A 78 15.23 12.57 15.36
CA GLY A 78 15.46 11.17 15.66
C GLY A 78 14.32 10.28 15.18
N PHE A 79 13.07 10.68 15.41
CA PHE A 79 11.91 9.97 14.87
C PHE A 79 11.89 9.99 13.34
N PHE A 80 12.10 11.17 12.72
CA PHE A 80 12.18 11.31 11.26
C PHE A 80 13.27 10.40 10.65
N THR A 81 14.49 10.44 11.16
CA THR A 81 15.62 9.61 10.70
C THR A 81 15.35 8.12 10.89
N VAL A 82 14.64 7.70 11.95
CA VAL A 82 14.27 6.27 12.11
C VAL A 82 13.21 5.84 11.09
N VAL A 83 12.24 6.71 10.76
CA VAL A 83 11.27 6.45 9.67
C VAL A 83 11.97 6.40 8.31
N GLU A 84 12.91 7.33 8.05
CA GLU A 84 13.70 7.39 6.82
C GLU A 84 14.59 6.15 6.63
N ILE A 85 15.39 5.77 7.63
CA ILE A 85 16.30 4.61 7.57
C ILE A 85 15.52 3.29 7.39
N ARG A 86 14.32 3.18 7.95
CA ARG A 86 13.47 1.98 7.81
C ARG A 86 12.54 2.01 6.60
N GLY A 87 12.41 3.15 5.92
CA GLY A 87 11.38 3.43 4.91
C GLY A 87 9.96 3.54 5.48
N PHE A 88 9.58 2.62 6.38
CA PHE A 88 8.32 2.63 7.10
C PHE A 88 8.46 2.09 8.54
N ILE A 89 7.49 2.43 9.39
CA ILE A 89 7.30 1.85 10.72
C ILE A 89 5.84 1.41 10.83
N ALA A 90 5.58 0.11 10.71
CA ALA A 90 4.27 -0.47 10.93
C ALA A 90 3.94 -0.56 12.43
N LEU A 91 2.68 -0.32 12.81
CA LEU A 91 2.19 -0.67 14.14
C LEU A 91 2.03 -2.20 14.28
N PRO A 92 2.12 -2.75 15.51
CA PRO A 92 1.72 -4.13 15.78
C PRO A 92 0.25 -4.37 15.34
N PRO A 93 -0.12 -5.56 14.82
CA PRO A 93 -1.42 -5.78 14.19
C PRO A 93 -2.63 -5.33 15.03
N SER A 94 -2.67 -5.65 16.33
CA SER A 94 -3.74 -5.22 17.24
C SER A 94 -3.83 -3.70 17.45
N SER A 95 -2.70 -3.00 17.37
CA SER A 95 -2.64 -1.54 17.45
C SER A 95 -3.01 -0.89 16.11
N ALA A 96 -2.63 -1.51 15.00
CA ALA A 96 -3.04 -1.09 13.66
C ALA A 96 -4.55 -1.25 13.46
N GLU A 97 -5.13 -2.38 13.88
CA GLU A 97 -6.57 -2.66 13.85
C GLU A 97 -7.34 -1.67 14.73
N TRP A 98 -6.89 -1.47 15.97
CA TRP A 98 -7.49 -0.47 16.85
C TRP A 98 -7.44 0.93 16.23
N ALA A 99 -6.32 1.30 15.59
CA ALA A 99 -6.15 2.61 14.95
C ALA A 99 -7.01 2.78 13.68
N ARG A 100 -7.17 1.73 12.85
CA ARG A 100 -8.10 1.71 11.70
C ARG A 100 -9.54 1.91 12.17
N ASN A 101 -9.93 1.24 13.25
CA ASN A 101 -11.29 1.29 13.79
C ASN A 101 -11.57 2.57 14.62
N HIS A 102 -10.54 3.26 15.11
CA HIS A 102 -10.65 4.43 16.00
C HIS A 102 -9.79 5.63 15.55
N THR A 103 -9.88 5.99 14.26
CA THR A 103 -9.13 7.11 13.65
C THR A 103 -9.30 8.44 14.41
N HIS A 104 -10.52 8.74 14.89
CA HIS A 104 -10.80 9.95 15.67
C HIS A 104 -10.05 9.98 17.03
N PRO A 105 -10.16 8.97 17.93
CA PRO A 105 -9.31 8.87 19.12
C PRO A 105 -7.80 8.93 18.85
N VAL A 106 -7.29 8.24 17.83
CA VAL A 106 -5.85 8.29 17.46
C VAL A 106 -5.42 9.72 17.14
N THR A 107 -6.17 10.39 16.27
CA THR A 107 -5.90 11.78 15.85
C THR A 107 -5.98 12.73 17.05
N LEU A 108 -6.96 12.54 17.95
CA LEU A 108 -7.10 13.33 19.17
C LEU A 108 -5.89 13.17 20.09
N ILE A 109 -5.47 11.93 20.38
CA ILE A 109 -4.32 11.63 21.24
C ILE A 109 -3.04 12.23 20.66
N SER A 110 -2.80 12.02 19.36
CA SER A 110 -1.68 12.61 18.63
C SER A 110 -1.69 14.14 18.72
N THR A 111 -2.84 14.78 18.50
CA THR A 111 -3.00 16.24 18.57
C THR A 111 -2.76 16.78 19.98
N VAL A 112 -3.21 16.09 21.03
CA VAL A 112 -2.98 16.49 22.43
C VAL A 112 -1.49 16.43 22.77
N ILE A 113 -0.81 15.32 22.47
CA ILE A 113 0.64 15.18 22.68
C ILE A 113 1.40 16.27 21.90
N SER A 114 1.04 16.48 20.65
CA SER A 114 1.62 17.50 19.76
C SER A 114 1.43 18.92 20.29
N THR A 115 0.25 19.22 20.83
CA THR A 115 -0.05 20.51 21.47
C THR A 115 0.79 20.70 22.74
N CYS A 116 1.00 19.64 23.54
CA CYS A 116 1.89 19.70 24.69
C CYS A 116 3.36 19.96 24.29
N LEU A 117 3.87 19.28 23.26
CA LEU A 117 5.23 19.48 22.76
C LEU A 117 5.44 20.89 22.17
N ALA A 118 4.51 21.35 21.33
CA ALA A 118 4.51 22.72 20.79
C ALA A 118 4.40 23.78 21.90
N SER A 119 3.54 23.56 22.90
CA SER A 119 3.41 24.44 24.07
C SER A 119 4.68 24.51 24.89
N CYS A 120 5.39 23.39 25.06
CA CYS A 120 6.69 23.30 25.73
C CYS A 120 7.75 24.09 24.96
N SER A 121 7.93 23.85 23.64
CA SER A 121 8.86 24.62 22.81
C SER A 121 8.55 26.12 22.83
N SER A 122 7.27 26.48 22.73
CA SER A 122 6.80 27.87 22.78
C SER A 122 6.94 28.51 24.17
N PHE A 123 6.96 27.72 25.26
CA PHE A 123 7.25 28.19 26.62
C PHE A 123 8.75 28.46 26.79
N LEU A 124 9.60 27.53 26.35
CA LEU A 124 11.05 27.70 26.34
C LEU A 124 11.50 28.88 25.48
N PHE A 125 10.87 29.08 24.32
CA PHE A 125 11.07 30.28 23.48
C PHE A 125 10.70 31.57 24.23
N SER A 126 9.50 31.64 24.82
CA SER A 126 9.07 32.80 25.61
C SER A 126 10.03 33.11 26.78
N TRP A 127 10.52 32.08 27.48
CA TRP A 127 11.51 32.22 28.55
C TRP A 127 12.87 32.68 28.06
N GLY A 128 13.39 32.08 26.99
CA GLY A 128 14.64 32.51 26.35
C GLY A 128 14.59 33.97 25.92
N LEU A 129 13.46 34.42 25.35
CA LEU A 129 13.28 35.81 24.95
C LEU A 129 13.24 36.76 26.17
N ARG A 130 12.49 36.43 27.23
CA ARG A 130 12.45 37.23 28.48
C ARG A 130 13.82 37.36 29.13
N HIS A 131 14.56 36.25 29.24
CA HIS A 131 15.91 36.26 29.79
C HIS A 131 16.85 37.10 28.92
N SER A 132 16.77 36.99 27.59
CA SER A 132 17.56 37.84 26.69
C SER A 132 17.25 39.33 26.88
N LEU A 133 15.97 39.71 27.06
CA LEU A 133 15.58 41.10 27.27
C LEU A 133 16.10 41.66 28.60
N ALA A 134 16.12 40.86 29.67
CA ALA A 134 16.71 41.25 30.94
C ALA A 134 18.22 41.56 30.79
N LEU A 135 18.95 40.68 30.08
CA LEU A 135 20.39 40.85 29.80
C LEU A 135 20.68 42.07 28.93
N TYR A 136 19.94 42.25 27.83
CA TYR A 136 20.12 43.39 26.90
C TYR A 136 19.88 44.74 27.59
N MET A 137 18.84 44.85 28.43
CA MET A 137 18.56 46.09 29.16
C MET A 137 19.64 46.42 30.18
N HIS A 138 20.30 45.42 30.78
CA HIS A 138 21.33 45.66 31.80
C HIS A 138 22.62 46.25 31.20
N ARG A 139 22.96 45.91 29.96
CA ARG A 139 24.27 46.25 29.36
C ARG A 139 24.22 47.49 28.46
N ASP A 140 23.65 47.35 27.26
CA ASP A 140 23.75 48.38 26.20
C ASP A 140 22.51 49.30 26.21
N GLY A 141 21.41 48.85 26.82
CA GLY A 141 20.11 49.51 26.80
C GLY A 141 19.33 49.25 25.52
N MET A 142 18.04 49.57 25.55
CA MET A 142 17.12 49.33 24.43
C MET A 142 16.09 50.45 24.34
N SER A 143 15.68 50.83 23.13
CA SER A 143 14.61 51.82 22.96
C SER A 143 13.30 51.28 23.55
N LEU A 144 12.52 52.15 24.19
CA LEU A 144 11.24 51.78 24.81
C LEU A 144 10.30 51.08 23.82
N SER A 145 10.26 51.54 22.57
CA SER A 145 9.54 50.90 21.47
C SER A 145 9.99 49.47 21.18
N THR A 146 11.31 49.21 21.15
CA THR A 146 11.88 47.90 20.90
C THR A 146 11.64 46.96 22.09
N PHE A 147 11.76 47.49 23.31
CA PHE A 147 11.46 46.75 24.53
C PHE A 147 9.98 46.32 24.57
N VAL A 148 9.05 47.26 24.39
CA VAL A 148 7.60 46.97 24.38
C VAL A 148 7.22 46.01 23.25
N SER A 149 7.81 46.14 22.06
CA SER A 149 7.55 45.24 20.93
C SER A 149 8.04 43.82 21.22
N SER A 150 9.26 43.69 21.76
CA SER A 150 9.83 42.40 22.14
C SER A 150 9.07 41.76 23.31
N LEU A 151 8.60 42.56 24.27
CA LEU A 151 7.77 42.11 25.39
C LEU A 151 6.41 41.58 24.92
N LYS A 152 5.76 42.26 23.97
CA LYS A 152 4.53 41.78 23.32
C LYS A 152 4.77 40.46 22.59
N VAL A 153 5.87 40.32 21.85
CA VAL A 153 6.27 39.05 21.22
C VAL A 153 6.48 37.95 22.27
N SER A 154 7.14 38.26 23.41
CA SER A 154 7.36 37.29 24.51
C SER A 154 6.07 36.77 25.17
N THR A 155 5.01 37.56 25.11
CA THR A 155 3.67 37.26 25.65
C THR A 155 2.70 36.74 24.59
N ARG A 156 3.20 36.43 23.38
CA ARG A 156 2.42 35.94 22.21
C ARG A 156 1.35 36.93 21.74
N SER A 157 1.57 38.23 21.97
CA SER A 157 0.70 39.32 21.52
C SER A 157 1.18 39.89 20.17
N PHE A 158 0.24 40.23 19.29
CA PHE A 158 0.55 40.83 17.99
C PHE A 158 0.99 42.30 18.13
N VAL A 159 2.01 42.68 17.36
CA VAL A 159 2.45 44.08 17.23
C VAL A 159 1.95 44.61 15.89
N PHE A 160 0.69 45.04 15.82
CA PHE A 160 0.15 45.73 14.63
C PHE A 160 0.43 47.24 14.72
N ASP A 161 1.63 47.64 14.28
CA ASP A 161 2.00 49.04 14.10
C ASP A 161 2.63 49.22 12.71
N PRO A 162 1.96 49.89 11.76
CA PRO A 162 2.47 50.06 10.41
C PRO A 162 3.77 50.88 10.36
N ARG A 163 4.06 51.69 11.39
CA ARG A 163 5.33 52.44 11.51
C ARG A 163 6.50 51.52 11.86
N LYS A 164 6.20 50.39 12.52
CA LYS A 164 7.16 49.37 12.94
C LYS A 164 7.01 48.09 12.12
N ALA A 165 6.82 48.23 10.80
CA ALA A 165 6.57 47.13 9.88
C ALA A 165 7.53 45.91 10.03
N LYS A 166 8.80 46.14 10.39
CA LYS A 166 9.77 45.07 10.70
C LYS A 166 9.33 44.25 11.93
N TRP A 167 8.95 44.89 13.03
CA TRP A 167 8.46 44.22 14.24
C TRP A 167 7.10 43.55 14.02
N SER A 168 6.20 44.17 13.24
CA SER A 168 4.95 43.54 12.81
C SER A 168 5.21 42.25 12.04
N ALA A 169 6.05 42.30 10.99
CA ALA A 169 6.42 41.14 10.19
C ALA A 169 7.05 40.02 11.03
N THR A 170 8.00 40.36 11.92
CA THR A 170 8.61 39.38 12.84
C THR A 170 7.58 38.77 13.79
N SER A 171 6.64 39.56 14.35
CA SER A 171 5.59 39.05 15.24
C SER A 171 4.64 38.09 14.50
N ILE A 172 4.24 38.43 13.28
CA ILE A 172 3.39 37.59 12.42
C ILE A 172 4.13 36.28 12.07
N ALA A 173 5.39 36.37 11.64
CA ALA A 173 6.22 35.20 11.32
C ALA A 173 6.38 34.27 12.52
N LEU A 174 6.64 34.80 13.72
CA LEU A 174 6.75 33.99 14.95
C LEU A 174 5.42 33.35 15.37
N VAL A 175 4.29 34.04 15.22
CA VAL A 175 2.96 33.45 15.48
C VAL A 175 2.64 32.34 14.47
N ILE A 176 2.98 32.53 13.19
CA ILE A 176 2.84 31.49 12.17
C ILE A 176 3.74 30.29 12.49
N LEU A 177 5.03 30.51 12.78
CA LEU A 177 5.98 29.44 13.10
C LEU A 177 5.55 28.63 14.34
N THR A 178 5.17 29.32 15.43
CA THR A 178 4.71 28.67 16.67
C THR A 178 3.35 27.99 16.50
N GLY A 179 2.42 28.54 15.73
CA GLY A 179 1.16 27.89 15.38
C GLY A 179 1.34 26.62 14.54
N LEU A 180 2.25 26.68 13.56
CA LEU A 180 2.60 25.53 12.72
C LEU A 180 3.36 24.42 13.47
N GLN A 181 3.93 24.68 14.67
CA GLN A 181 4.55 23.61 15.47
C GLN A 181 3.53 22.51 15.83
N THR A 182 2.31 22.87 16.22
CA THR A 182 1.29 21.86 16.60
C THR A 182 0.90 21.00 15.40
N THR A 183 0.71 21.60 14.23
CA THR A 183 0.50 20.87 12.97
C THR A 183 1.71 20.00 12.65
N GLY A 184 2.93 20.54 12.78
CA GLY A 184 4.18 19.83 12.55
C GLY A 184 4.29 18.53 13.37
N TRP A 185 4.11 18.65 14.68
CA TRP A 185 4.10 17.49 15.59
C TRP A 185 2.95 16.54 15.31
N THR A 186 1.75 17.05 14.99
CA THR A 186 0.58 16.19 14.72
C THR A 186 0.78 15.37 13.44
N THR A 187 1.29 15.98 12.37
CA THR A 187 1.62 15.27 11.13
C THR A 187 2.78 14.28 11.31
N LEU A 188 3.74 14.56 12.21
CA LEU A 188 4.81 13.62 12.52
C LEU A 188 4.31 12.40 13.33
N LEU A 189 3.48 12.63 14.34
CA LEU A 189 3.11 11.62 15.34
C LEU A 189 1.84 10.84 14.98
N THR A 190 0.99 11.35 14.08
CA THR A 190 -0.22 10.62 13.65
C THR A 190 0.15 9.52 12.67
N PRO A 191 -0.09 8.24 12.99
CA PRO A 191 0.09 7.17 12.03
C PRO A 191 -1.02 7.23 10.97
N LEU A 192 -0.65 6.86 9.74
CA LEU A 192 -1.51 6.86 8.56
C LEU A 192 -1.71 5.42 8.06
N PRO A 193 -2.75 5.15 7.25
CA PRO A 193 -2.80 3.94 6.45
C PRO A 193 -1.60 3.88 5.50
N ILE A 194 -0.91 2.74 5.48
CA ILE A 194 0.26 2.49 4.64
C ILE A 194 0.13 1.10 3.98
N THR A 195 0.54 1.01 2.72
CA THR A 195 0.64 -0.28 2.01
C THR A 195 2.10 -0.69 1.97
N ILE A 196 2.41 -1.89 2.46
CA ILE A 196 3.76 -2.47 2.48
C ILE A 196 3.88 -3.43 1.29
N PRO A 197 4.65 -3.08 0.24
CA PRO A 197 4.99 -4.01 -0.82
C PRO A 197 6.05 -5.00 -0.32
N THR A 198 5.76 -6.30 -0.43
CA THR A 198 6.66 -7.41 -0.11
C THR A 198 6.83 -8.25 -1.37
N PRO A 199 8.06 -8.62 -1.79
CA PRO A 199 8.23 -9.54 -2.92
C PRO A 199 7.61 -10.89 -2.57
N LEU A 200 6.82 -11.42 -3.49
CA LEU A 200 6.17 -12.72 -3.38
C LEU A 200 6.80 -13.65 -4.42
N THR A 201 7.16 -14.87 -4.00
CA THR A 201 7.75 -15.87 -4.90
C THR A 201 6.97 -17.17 -4.80
N GLY A 202 6.94 -17.92 -5.89
CA GLY A 202 6.25 -19.20 -5.98
C GLY A 202 6.71 -20.00 -7.18
N SER A 203 5.94 -21.03 -7.53
CA SER A 203 6.17 -21.82 -8.76
C SER A 203 4.87 -22.32 -9.36
N GLU A 204 4.75 -22.28 -10.68
CA GLU A 204 3.64 -22.88 -11.43
C GLU A 204 4.14 -23.84 -12.51
N ILE A 205 3.22 -24.59 -13.11
CA ILE A 205 3.50 -25.45 -14.26
C ILE A 205 3.63 -24.58 -15.52
N SER A 206 4.64 -24.87 -16.33
CA SER A 206 4.81 -24.28 -17.65
C SER A 206 4.32 -25.21 -18.76
N LEU A 207 3.30 -24.75 -19.49
CA LEU A 207 2.76 -25.40 -20.68
C LEU A 207 3.75 -25.39 -21.85
N SER A 208 4.78 -24.54 -21.83
CA SER A 208 5.88 -24.54 -22.80
C SER A 208 7.05 -25.44 -22.42
N SER A 209 7.00 -26.17 -21.29
CA SER A 209 8.10 -27.08 -20.92
C SER A 209 8.27 -28.22 -21.95
N PRO A 210 9.47 -28.43 -22.51
CA PRO A 210 9.74 -29.57 -23.41
C PRO A 210 9.50 -30.93 -22.75
N ALA A 211 9.61 -31.02 -21.42
CA ALA A 211 9.33 -32.25 -20.69
C ALA A 211 7.83 -32.60 -20.69
N LEU A 212 6.94 -31.59 -20.65
CA LEU A 212 5.49 -31.79 -20.74
C LEU A 212 5.09 -32.38 -22.11
N LEU A 213 5.73 -31.90 -23.19
CA LEU A 213 5.54 -32.45 -24.53
C LEU A 213 5.98 -33.93 -24.62
N GLN A 214 7.10 -34.30 -24.00
CA GLN A 214 7.54 -35.69 -23.94
C GLN A 214 6.55 -36.57 -23.16
N MET A 215 6.07 -36.11 -22.01
CA MET A 215 5.05 -36.81 -21.21
C MET A 215 3.77 -37.06 -22.02
N GLN A 216 3.30 -36.08 -22.81
CA GLN A 216 2.17 -36.28 -23.72
C GLN A 216 2.43 -37.40 -24.73
N THR A 217 3.59 -37.41 -25.40
CA THR A 217 3.90 -38.46 -26.39
C THR A 217 3.99 -39.87 -25.81
N SER A 218 4.09 -39.99 -24.47
CA SER A 218 4.07 -41.26 -23.74
C SER A 218 2.69 -41.67 -23.19
N GLY A 219 1.64 -40.87 -23.43
CA GLY A 219 0.27 -41.12 -22.94
C GLY A 219 0.06 -40.80 -21.45
N GLN A 220 1.06 -40.26 -20.75
CA GLN A 220 0.98 -39.99 -19.31
C GLN A 220 -0.01 -38.87 -18.95
N LEU A 221 -0.32 -37.98 -19.89
CA LEU A 221 -1.21 -36.83 -19.66
C LEU A 221 -2.66 -37.09 -20.08
N ASP A 222 -2.96 -38.27 -20.64
CA ASP A 222 -4.27 -38.62 -21.21
C ASP A 222 -5.40 -38.48 -20.19
N ASN A 223 -5.15 -38.80 -18.92
CA ASN A 223 -6.13 -38.59 -17.85
C ASN A 223 -6.52 -37.12 -17.66
N CYS A 224 -5.59 -36.17 -17.81
CA CYS A 224 -5.91 -34.75 -17.67
C CYS A 224 -6.47 -34.12 -18.95
N VAL A 225 -5.96 -34.52 -20.12
CA VAL A 225 -6.44 -34.02 -21.41
C VAL A 225 -7.85 -34.53 -21.72
N TYR A 226 -8.15 -35.79 -21.38
CA TYR A 226 -9.45 -36.42 -21.68
C TYR A 226 -10.40 -36.45 -20.47
N ASN A 227 -10.05 -37.08 -19.35
CA ASN A 227 -11.00 -37.18 -18.22
C ASN A 227 -11.23 -35.84 -17.51
N GLY A 228 -10.22 -34.96 -17.50
CA GLY A 228 -10.32 -33.60 -16.96
C GLY A 228 -11.22 -32.66 -17.79
N THR A 229 -11.58 -33.04 -19.02
CA THR A 229 -12.41 -32.22 -19.93
C THR A 229 -13.74 -32.88 -20.31
N SER A 230 -13.95 -34.15 -19.96
CA SER A 230 -15.14 -34.94 -20.33
C SER A 230 -16.16 -35.13 -19.20
N PHE A 231 -15.93 -34.57 -18.01
CA PHE A 231 -16.86 -34.72 -16.89
C PHE A 231 -18.00 -33.68 -16.99
N PRO A 232 -19.29 -34.06 -16.92
CA PRO A 232 -20.41 -33.13 -17.10
C PRO A 232 -20.42 -31.92 -16.16
N ALA A 233 -19.80 -32.01 -14.97
CA ALA A 233 -19.70 -30.86 -14.07
C ALA A 233 -18.84 -29.71 -14.62
N PHE A 234 -17.89 -29.97 -15.51
CA PHE A 234 -17.11 -28.89 -16.15
C PHE A 234 -17.89 -28.16 -17.24
N THR A 235 -18.94 -28.76 -17.79
CA THR A 235 -19.65 -28.21 -18.97
C THR A 235 -20.37 -26.92 -18.64
N VAL A 236 -20.97 -26.82 -17.45
CA VAL A 236 -21.59 -25.58 -16.94
C VAL A 236 -20.54 -24.46 -16.81
N GLY A 237 -19.39 -24.73 -16.21
CA GLY A 237 -18.32 -23.73 -16.08
C GLY A 237 -17.71 -23.33 -17.43
N GLN A 238 -17.69 -24.24 -18.40
CA GLN A 238 -17.28 -23.95 -19.79
C GLN A 238 -18.29 -23.01 -20.47
N THR A 239 -19.60 -23.33 -20.46
CA THR A 239 -20.61 -22.46 -21.11
C THR A 239 -20.71 -21.10 -20.43
N GLU A 240 -20.72 -21.07 -19.09
CA GLU A 240 -20.65 -19.83 -18.30
C GLU A 240 -19.41 -18.98 -18.65
N SER A 241 -18.26 -19.59 -18.95
CA SER A 241 -17.06 -18.85 -19.40
C SER A 241 -17.23 -18.18 -20.75
N GLY A 242 -17.82 -18.88 -21.73
CA GLY A 242 -18.17 -18.33 -23.04
C GLY A 242 -19.15 -17.16 -22.91
N TYR A 243 -20.26 -17.38 -22.21
CA TYR A 243 -21.32 -16.39 -22.05
C TYR A 243 -20.88 -15.17 -21.22
N ALA A 244 -20.02 -15.35 -20.22
CA ALA A 244 -19.47 -14.25 -19.42
C ALA A 244 -18.60 -13.31 -20.25
N LEU A 245 -17.69 -13.83 -21.10
CA LEU A 245 -16.84 -12.97 -21.92
C LEU A 245 -17.64 -12.23 -23.00
N VAL A 246 -18.66 -12.88 -23.58
CA VAL A 246 -19.63 -12.25 -24.49
C VAL A 246 -20.43 -11.14 -23.78
N LYS A 247 -20.88 -11.34 -22.54
CA LYS A 247 -21.50 -10.26 -21.73
C LYS A 247 -20.56 -9.10 -21.46
N ASN A 248 -19.30 -9.37 -21.16
CA ASN A 248 -18.31 -8.31 -20.98
C ASN A 248 -18.04 -7.54 -22.29
N ARG A 249 -18.10 -8.20 -23.47
CA ARG A 249 -18.03 -7.53 -24.79
C ARG A 249 -19.15 -6.51 -24.97
N MET A 250 -20.35 -6.80 -24.46
CA MET A 250 -21.50 -5.90 -24.38
C MET A 250 -21.42 -4.85 -23.24
N SER A 251 -20.29 -4.76 -22.51
CA SER A 251 -20.11 -3.91 -21.33
C SER A 251 -21.00 -4.27 -20.12
N PHE A 252 -21.55 -5.47 -20.05
CA PHE A 252 -22.20 -5.99 -18.85
C PHE A 252 -21.17 -6.59 -17.88
N PRO A 253 -21.30 -6.38 -16.56
CA PRO A 253 -20.42 -7.03 -15.60
C PRO A 253 -20.66 -8.54 -15.60
N ALA A 254 -19.58 -9.30 -15.76
CA ALA A 254 -19.61 -10.75 -15.79
C ALA A 254 -18.47 -11.34 -14.95
N SER A 255 -18.75 -12.46 -14.30
CA SER A 255 -17.82 -13.15 -13.41
C SER A 255 -18.04 -14.65 -13.49
N ILE A 256 -16.97 -15.43 -13.41
CA ILE A 256 -17.02 -16.89 -13.52
C ILE A 256 -16.31 -17.55 -12.34
N THR A 257 -16.81 -18.69 -11.89
CA THR A 257 -16.24 -19.39 -10.74
C THR A 257 -15.48 -20.63 -11.19
N LEU A 258 -14.23 -20.76 -10.76
CA LEU A 258 -13.40 -21.95 -10.97
C LEU A 258 -12.65 -22.25 -9.66
N MET A 259 -12.83 -23.46 -9.13
CA MET A 259 -12.21 -23.93 -7.88
C MET A 259 -12.38 -22.95 -6.71
N ASP A 260 -13.64 -22.54 -6.49
CA ASP A 260 -14.06 -21.58 -5.45
C ASP A 260 -13.42 -20.18 -5.53
N GLN A 261 -12.71 -19.86 -6.63
CA GLN A 261 -12.23 -18.51 -6.95
C GLN A 261 -13.10 -17.88 -8.03
N THR A 262 -13.41 -16.58 -7.88
CA THR A 262 -14.23 -15.84 -8.83
C THR A 262 -13.35 -14.98 -9.74
N PHE A 263 -13.30 -15.27 -11.03
CA PHE A 263 -12.60 -14.46 -12.03
C PHE A 263 -13.51 -13.34 -12.53
N ASN A 264 -12.96 -12.13 -12.61
CA ASN A 264 -13.58 -11.03 -13.35
C ASN A 264 -13.41 -11.29 -14.85
N ILE A 265 -14.47 -11.18 -15.66
CA ILE A 265 -14.43 -11.31 -17.12
C ILE A 265 -14.09 -12.72 -17.64
N SER A 266 -12.84 -13.19 -17.48
CA SER A 266 -12.38 -14.51 -17.94
C SER A 266 -11.22 -15.05 -17.10
N THR A 267 -10.95 -16.35 -17.23
CA THR A 267 -9.81 -17.03 -16.59
C THR A 267 -8.46 -16.66 -17.21
N ALA A 268 -8.43 -16.19 -18.47
CA ALA A 268 -7.19 -16.00 -19.25
C ALA A 268 -6.26 -17.23 -19.28
N GLY A 269 -6.78 -18.43 -18.98
CA GLY A 269 -6.03 -19.67 -18.86
C GLY A 269 -5.02 -19.73 -17.72
N VAL A 270 -5.09 -18.83 -16.71
CA VAL A 270 -4.21 -18.91 -15.54
C VAL A 270 -4.72 -19.96 -14.55
N LEU A 271 -3.79 -20.57 -13.81
CA LEU A 271 -4.16 -21.39 -12.65
C LEU A 271 -4.46 -20.46 -11.48
N PRO A 272 -5.66 -20.49 -10.86
CA PRO A 272 -5.88 -19.78 -9.60
C PRO A 272 -4.91 -20.31 -8.55
N LEU A 273 -3.98 -19.46 -8.11
CA LEU A 273 -3.08 -19.78 -7.02
C LEU A 273 -3.74 -19.37 -5.72
N SER A 274 -3.80 -20.31 -4.79
CA SER A 274 -4.16 -20.04 -3.40
C SER A 274 -2.92 -20.16 -2.54
N GLU A 275 -2.87 -19.39 -1.45
CA GLU A 275 -1.88 -19.64 -0.42
C GLU A 275 -2.09 -21.01 0.26
N TYR A 276 -3.32 -21.54 0.23
CA TYR A 276 -3.74 -22.78 0.88
C TYR A 276 -3.88 -23.90 -0.15
N GLU A 277 -3.79 -25.15 0.32
CA GLU A 277 -4.12 -26.33 -0.48
C GLU A 277 -5.60 -26.28 -0.90
N ILE A 278 -5.86 -26.25 -2.22
CA ILE A 278 -7.22 -26.23 -2.75
C ILE A 278 -7.72 -27.68 -2.82
N ASN A 279 -8.85 -27.95 -2.17
CA ASN A 279 -9.52 -29.24 -2.29
C ASN A 279 -10.17 -29.38 -3.67
N ALA A 280 -9.60 -30.22 -4.53
CA ALA A 280 -10.05 -30.41 -5.90
C ALA A 280 -10.92 -31.67 -6.08
N SER A 281 -11.26 -32.37 -4.99
CA SER A 281 -12.05 -33.62 -5.01
C SER A 281 -13.45 -33.47 -5.62
N SER A 282 -14.08 -32.29 -5.54
CA SER A 282 -15.35 -31.99 -6.21
C SER A 282 -15.24 -31.86 -7.74
N TRP A 283 -14.03 -31.55 -8.24
CA TRP A 283 -13.76 -31.33 -9.66
C TRP A 283 -13.17 -32.59 -10.33
N PHE A 284 -12.19 -33.23 -9.70
CA PHE A 284 -11.46 -34.37 -10.26
C PHE A 284 -11.82 -35.72 -9.63
N GLY A 285 -12.61 -35.73 -8.55
CA GLY A 285 -12.92 -36.92 -7.77
C GLY A 285 -11.77 -37.37 -6.85
N GLY A 286 -12.03 -38.40 -6.04
CA GLY A 286 -11.03 -39.00 -5.15
C GLY A 286 -10.53 -38.04 -4.04
N ASN A 287 -9.31 -38.28 -3.55
CA ASN A 287 -8.63 -37.43 -2.58
C ASN A 287 -7.56 -36.59 -3.30
N THR A 288 -8.02 -35.68 -4.15
CA THR A 288 -7.20 -34.83 -5.03
C THR A 288 -7.16 -33.39 -4.50
N SER A 289 -5.98 -32.80 -4.54
CA SER A 289 -5.75 -31.44 -4.06
C SER A 289 -4.68 -30.72 -4.86
N ILE A 290 -4.79 -29.40 -4.98
CA ILE A 290 -3.75 -28.57 -5.60
C ILE A 290 -2.92 -27.96 -4.47
N PRO A 291 -1.60 -28.24 -4.41
CA PRO A 291 -0.76 -27.76 -3.33
C PRO A 291 -0.58 -26.25 -3.37
N ALA A 292 -0.30 -25.65 -2.21
CA ALA A 292 0.04 -24.23 -2.10
C ALA A 292 1.30 -23.90 -2.93
N ALA A 293 1.17 -22.95 -3.86
CA ALA A 293 2.20 -22.61 -4.83
C ALA A 293 3.10 -21.41 -4.42
N LEU A 294 2.78 -20.75 -3.30
CA LEU A 294 3.35 -19.48 -2.86
C LEU A 294 4.14 -19.63 -1.56
N ASP A 295 5.33 -19.04 -1.47
CA ASP A 295 6.12 -19.02 -0.24
C ASP A 295 5.57 -17.96 0.74
N ARG A 296 5.13 -18.43 1.91
CA ARG A 296 4.57 -17.63 3.00
C ARG A 296 5.59 -17.23 4.07
N THR A 297 6.80 -17.79 4.07
CA THR A 297 7.71 -17.78 5.22
C THR A 297 8.10 -16.38 5.73
N HIS A 298 7.94 -15.36 4.88
CA HIS A 298 8.35 -13.97 5.15
C HIS A 298 7.25 -12.93 4.91
N LEU A 299 5.98 -13.32 4.74
CA LEU A 299 4.89 -12.38 4.49
C LEU A 299 4.46 -11.63 5.77
N PRO A 300 4.35 -10.28 5.74
CA PRO A 300 3.91 -9.50 6.89
C PRO A 300 2.40 -9.63 7.11
N LYS A 301 1.98 -9.65 8.39
CA LYS A 301 0.57 -9.63 8.77
C LYS A 301 0.00 -8.21 8.67
N GLY A 302 -1.13 -8.06 7.99
CA GLY A 302 -1.83 -6.78 7.79
C GLY A 302 -3.27 -6.79 8.28
N LEU A 303 -4.01 -5.77 7.87
CA LEU A 303 -5.44 -5.60 8.11
C LEU A 303 -6.29 -5.91 6.86
N GLU A 304 -5.66 -5.95 5.71
CA GLU A 304 -6.21 -6.21 4.38
C GLU A 304 -5.01 -6.56 3.49
N SER A 305 -5.18 -7.55 2.63
CA SER A 305 -4.11 -8.08 1.78
C SER A 305 -4.56 -8.10 0.33
N SER A 306 -3.61 -7.94 -0.59
CA SER A 306 -3.82 -8.11 -2.02
C SER A 306 -2.49 -8.47 -2.64
N TYR A 307 -2.48 -9.22 -3.73
CA TYR A 307 -1.22 -9.58 -4.38
C TYR A 307 -1.33 -9.65 -5.89
N THR A 308 -0.25 -9.31 -6.57
CA THR A 308 -0.18 -9.28 -8.03
C THR A 308 0.91 -10.24 -8.49
N LEU A 309 0.57 -11.21 -9.34
CA LEU A 309 1.49 -12.22 -9.85
C LEU A 309 1.62 -12.12 -11.37
N MET A 310 2.84 -12.30 -11.89
CA MET A 310 3.06 -12.51 -13.32
C MET A 310 2.97 -14.00 -13.62
N GLN A 311 1.84 -14.46 -14.15
CA GLN A 311 1.58 -15.87 -14.43
C GLN A 311 1.53 -16.17 -15.93
N GLN A 312 1.84 -17.40 -16.28
CA GLN A 312 1.57 -17.94 -17.61
C GLN A 312 0.07 -18.20 -17.78
N GLY A 313 -0.54 -17.48 -18.72
CA GLY A 313 -1.89 -17.71 -19.20
C GLY A 313 -1.91 -18.63 -20.42
N PHE A 314 -3.13 -18.96 -20.84
CA PHE A 314 -3.40 -19.73 -22.04
C PHE A 314 -4.64 -19.14 -22.70
N THR A 315 -4.50 -18.63 -23.91
CA THR A 315 -5.58 -18.00 -24.68
C THR A 315 -5.72 -18.70 -26.02
N ALA A 316 -6.76 -18.38 -26.79
CA ALA A 316 -6.84 -18.77 -28.19
C ALA A 316 -7.23 -17.57 -29.05
N TYR A 317 -6.51 -17.36 -30.14
CA TYR A 317 -7.01 -16.53 -31.22
C TYR A 317 -8.03 -17.36 -32.00
N VAL A 318 -9.24 -16.82 -32.15
CA VAL A 318 -10.33 -17.42 -32.89
C VAL A 318 -10.76 -16.45 -33.97
N ASP A 319 -10.89 -16.96 -35.19
CA ASP A 319 -11.29 -16.24 -36.40
C ASP A 319 -12.38 -17.08 -37.06
N CYS A 320 -13.61 -16.57 -37.14
CA CYS A 320 -14.77 -17.32 -37.62
C CYS A 320 -15.36 -16.67 -38.88
N HIS A 321 -15.76 -17.50 -39.84
CA HIS A 321 -16.47 -17.05 -41.03
C HIS A 321 -17.58 -18.02 -41.42
N PHE A 322 -18.65 -17.49 -42.03
CA PHE A 322 -19.68 -18.33 -42.65
C PHE A 322 -19.15 -18.93 -43.96
N GLN A 323 -19.29 -20.23 -44.10
CA GLN A 323 -18.89 -20.98 -45.28
C GLN A 323 -19.75 -22.22 -45.35
N GLU A 324 -20.50 -22.40 -46.45
CA GLU A 324 -21.26 -23.62 -46.70
C GLU A 324 -20.31 -24.84 -46.64
N ILE A 325 -20.65 -25.83 -45.81
CA ILE A 325 -19.87 -27.06 -45.61
C ILE A 325 -20.58 -28.21 -46.32
N THR A 326 -19.95 -28.70 -47.38
CA THR A 326 -20.45 -29.82 -48.20
C THR A 326 -19.34 -30.85 -48.43
N ALA A 327 -19.63 -31.91 -49.20
CA ALA A 327 -18.62 -32.89 -49.59
C ALA A 327 -17.54 -32.32 -50.54
N ASP A 328 -17.84 -31.23 -51.26
CA ASP A 328 -16.98 -30.65 -52.28
C ASP A 328 -16.17 -29.43 -51.78
N THR A 329 -16.39 -28.98 -50.55
CA THR A 329 -15.72 -27.80 -49.96
C THR A 329 -14.43 -28.18 -49.24
N THR A 330 -13.57 -27.19 -48.97
CA THR A 330 -12.40 -27.36 -48.09
C THR A 330 -12.49 -26.38 -46.92
N PRO A 331 -12.62 -26.84 -45.67
CA PRO A 331 -12.80 -28.24 -45.25
C PRO A 331 -14.10 -28.89 -45.78
N SER A 332 -14.10 -30.22 -45.91
CA SER A 332 -15.26 -31.00 -46.36
C SER A 332 -16.02 -31.57 -45.18
N GLY A 333 -17.34 -31.71 -45.32
CA GLY A 333 -18.17 -32.36 -44.32
C GLY A 333 -19.51 -32.82 -44.86
N THR A 334 -20.03 -33.90 -44.29
CA THR A 334 -21.34 -34.47 -44.64
C THR A 334 -22.20 -34.62 -43.41
N LEU A 335 -23.42 -34.10 -43.48
CA LEU A 335 -24.46 -34.30 -42.49
C LEU A 335 -25.34 -35.48 -42.93
N TRP A 336 -25.47 -36.48 -42.06
CA TRP A 336 -26.45 -37.56 -42.18
C TRP A 336 -27.53 -37.37 -41.14
N THR A 337 -28.80 -37.49 -41.52
CA THR A 337 -29.94 -37.33 -40.63
C THR A 337 -30.97 -38.42 -40.89
N ASP A 338 -31.44 -39.07 -39.82
CA ASP A 338 -32.49 -40.09 -39.86
C ASP A 338 -33.46 -39.91 -38.69
N THR A 339 -34.74 -40.25 -38.87
CA THR A 339 -35.79 -40.04 -37.87
C THR A 339 -36.35 -41.38 -37.41
N VAL A 340 -36.00 -41.76 -36.18
CA VAL A 340 -36.46 -42.99 -35.55
C VAL A 340 -37.69 -42.70 -34.70
N LYS A 341 -38.73 -43.53 -34.82
CA LYS A 341 -39.89 -43.45 -33.91
C LYS A 341 -39.50 -44.08 -32.58
N ASP A 342 -39.54 -43.32 -31.49
CA ASP A 342 -39.28 -43.90 -30.18
C ASP A 342 -40.35 -44.96 -29.86
N TRP A 343 -39.89 -46.18 -29.58
CA TRP A 343 -40.75 -47.32 -29.27
C TRP A 343 -40.97 -47.39 -27.75
N SER A 344 -41.55 -46.32 -27.19
CA SER A 344 -41.94 -46.30 -25.79
C SER A 344 -43.05 -47.34 -25.56
N SER A 345 -42.78 -48.28 -24.65
CA SER A 345 -43.58 -49.51 -24.52
C SER A 345 -44.95 -49.25 -23.87
N GLY A 346 -45.94 -48.93 -24.70
CA GLY A 346 -47.35 -49.23 -24.43
C GLY A 346 -48.28 -48.10 -23.99
N GLN A 347 -47.81 -46.87 -23.76
CA GLN A 347 -48.70 -45.76 -23.37
C GLN A 347 -48.23 -44.36 -23.83
N GLN A 348 -48.91 -43.85 -24.87
CA GLN A 348 -49.12 -42.42 -25.19
C GLN A 348 -47.98 -41.41 -24.95
N SER A 349 -46.93 -41.47 -25.78
CA SER A 349 -46.69 -40.45 -26.82
C SER A 349 -45.51 -40.90 -27.69
N VAL A 350 -45.65 -40.87 -29.01
CA VAL A 350 -44.54 -41.18 -29.92
C VAL A 350 -43.84 -39.87 -30.27
N ALA A 351 -42.84 -39.51 -29.48
CA ALA A 351 -41.83 -38.56 -29.94
C ALA A 351 -41.05 -39.25 -31.06
N ASN A 352 -41.08 -38.71 -32.27
CA ASN A 352 -40.12 -39.12 -33.29
C ASN A 352 -38.80 -38.41 -32.93
N ILE A 353 -37.73 -39.16 -32.75
CA ILE A 353 -36.41 -38.62 -32.44
C ILE A 353 -35.61 -38.57 -33.72
N THR A 354 -35.08 -37.40 -34.06
CA THR A 354 -34.17 -37.21 -35.18
C THR A 354 -32.73 -37.32 -34.69
N PHE A 355 -31.99 -38.20 -35.34
CA PHE A 355 -30.57 -38.48 -35.13
C PHE A 355 -29.81 -37.77 -36.25
N SER A 356 -29.00 -36.79 -35.89
CA SER A 356 -28.10 -36.09 -36.83
C SER A 356 -26.66 -36.47 -36.52
N GLN A 357 -25.89 -36.83 -37.55
CA GLN A 357 -24.46 -37.11 -37.47
C GLN A 357 -23.69 -36.28 -38.50
N PHE A 358 -22.68 -35.55 -38.04
CA PHE A 358 -21.82 -34.70 -38.88
C PHE A 358 -20.41 -35.28 -38.96
N THR A 359 -19.99 -35.69 -40.16
CA THR A 359 -18.68 -36.30 -40.41
C THR A 359 -17.81 -35.44 -41.33
N SER A 360 -16.49 -35.58 -41.27
CA SER A 360 -15.53 -34.89 -42.13
C SER A 360 -14.41 -35.83 -42.58
N ASP A 361 -13.78 -35.54 -43.73
CA ASP A 361 -12.67 -36.32 -44.29
C ASP A 361 -11.29 -35.96 -43.67
N CYS A 362 -11.25 -34.99 -42.76
CA CYS A 362 -10.00 -34.54 -42.14
C CYS A 362 -9.53 -35.45 -41.00
N VAL A 363 -8.29 -35.24 -40.51
CA VAL A 363 -7.76 -35.99 -39.36
C VAL A 363 -8.39 -35.45 -38.07
N VAL A 364 -9.39 -36.18 -37.57
CA VAL A 364 -10.11 -35.90 -36.32
C VAL A 364 -9.40 -36.62 -35.14
N PRO A 365 -9.28 -36.00 -33.95
CA PRO A 365 -8.84 -36.70 -32.74
C PRO A 365 -9.72 -37.92 -32.45
N GLN A 366 -9.15 -39.07 -32.07
CA GLN A 366 -9.96 -40.24 -31.67
C GLN A 366 -10.90 -39.95 -30.49
N SER A 367 -10.53 -39.03 -29.60
CA SER A 367 -11.36 -38.52 -28.50
C SER A 367 -12.53 -37.63 -28.97
N ALA A 368 -12.43 -37.01 -30.14
CA ALA A 368 -13.42 -36.08 -30.69
C ALA A 368 -14.52 -36.77 -31.51
N LEU A 369 -14.39 -38.07 -31.79
CA LEU A 369 -15.36 -38.85 -32.58
C LEU A 369 -16.74 -38.97 -31.90
N ASN A 370 -16.86 -38.67 -30.61
CA ASN A 370 -18.13 -38.68 -29.89
C ASN A 370 -18.96 -37.40 -30.08
N ASN A 371 -18.34 -36.31 -30.53
CA ASN A 371 -19.00 -34.98 -30.55
C ASN A 371 -19.70 -34.71 -31.90
N THR A 372 -19.74 -35.72 -32.76
CA THR A 372 -20.30 -35.67 -34.12
C THR A 372 -21.81 -35.94 -34.19
N TYR A 373 -22.49 -36.25 -33.08
CA TYR A 373 -23.91 -36.65 -33.11
C TYR A 373 -24.80 -35.87 -32.15
N ALA A 374 -26.06 -35.67 -32.56
CA ALA A 374 -27.12 -35.02 -31.79
C ALA A 374 -28.43 -35.81 -31.89
N TYR A 375 -29.21 -35.75 -30.80
CA TYR A 375 -30.55 -36.34 -30.71
C TYR A 375 -31.55 -35.21 -30.46
N THR A 376 -32.53 -35.04 -31.34
CA THR A 376 -33.51 -33.94 -31.27
C THR A 376 -34.94 -34.45 -31.43
N ASP A 377 -35.94 -33.67 -31.03
CA ASP A 377 -37.30 -33.88 -31.52
C ASP A 377 -37.35 -33.60 -33.03
N SER A 378 -37.99 -34.51 -33.76
CA SER A 378 -38.32 -34.38 -35.18
C SER A 378 -39.05 -33.11 -35.61
N GLN A 379 -39.80 -32.46 -34.71
CA GLN A 379 -40.66 -31.34 -35.08
C GLN A 379 -39.85 -30.04 -35.26
N ASP A 380 -38.85 -29.83 -34.41
CA ASP A 380 -38.07 -28.59 -34.39
C ASP A 380 -36.61 -28.78 -34.86
N SER A 381 -36.05 -30.00 -34.74
CA SER A 381 -34.68 -30.35 -35.14
C SER A 381 -33.58 -29.39 -34.61
N ASN A 382 -33.77 -28.83 -33.41
CA ASN A 382 -32.88 -27.85 -32.79
C ASN A 382 -31.55 -28.48 -32.36
N TYR A 383 -30.49 -28.37 -33.16
CA TYR A 383 -29.14 -28.82 -32.78
C TYR A 383 -28.04 -27.82 -33.13
N VAL A 384 -26.92 -27.96 -32.41
CA VAL A 384 -25.60 -27.45 -32.79
C VAL A 384 -24.62 -28.62 -32.73
N LEU A 385 -24.00 -28.92 -33.86
CA LEU A 385 -22.99 -29.97 -34.03
C LEU A 385 -21.64 -29.32 -34.35
N ALA A 386 -20.56 -29.91 -33.86
CA ALA A 386 -19.20 -29.44 -34.15
C ALA A 386 -18.22 -30.58 -34.39
N ILE A 387 -17.26 -30.37 -35.30
CA ILE A 387 -16.15 -31.30 -35.54
C ILE A 387 -14.86 -30.52 -35.80
N ALA A 388 -13.73 -30.99 -35.25
CA ALA A 388 -12.44 -30.32 -35.39
C ALA A 388 -11.44 -31.12 -36.24
N CYS A 389 -10.83 -30.43 -37.19
CA CYS A 389 -9.72 -30.91 -37.99
C CYS A 389 -8.39 -30.48 -37.36
N MET A 390 -7.46 -31.43 -37.17
CA MET A 390 -6.11 -31.13 -36.70
C MET A 390 -5.25 -30.48 -37.78
N GLY A 391 -4.59 -29.38 -37.42
CA GLY A 391 -3.33 -28.94 -38.03
C GLY A 391 -2.13 -29.16 -37.08
N ASP A 392 -0.97 -28.62 -37.45
CA ASP A 392 0.27 -28.78 -36.65
C ASP A 392 0.28 -27.91 -35.37
N ALA A 393 -0.23 -26.68 -35.47
CA ALA A 393 -0.39 -25.73 -34.35
C ALA A 393 -1.76 -25.00 -34.34
N ASN A 394 -2.46 -25.00 -35.48
CA ASN A 394 -3.79 -24.41 -35.64
C ASN A 394 -4.82 -25.51 -35.84
N TYR A 395 -6.06 -25.27 -35.45
CA TYR A 395 -7.17 -26.19 -35.58
C TYR A 395 -8.29 -25.52 -36.37
N THR A 396 -9.02 -26.30 -37.16
CA THR A 396 -10.20 -25.79 -37.88
C THR A 396 -11.43 -26.50 -37.34
N LEU A 397 -12.31 -25.72 -36.72
CA LEU A 397 -13.56 -26.17 -36.14
C LEU A 397 -14.69 -25.86 -37.13
N MET A 398 -15.52 -26.84 -37.44
CA MET A 398 -16.70 -26.68 -38.29
C MET A 398 -17.95 -26.86 -37.46
N PHE A 399 -18.90 -25.95 -37.61
CA PHE A 399 -20.23 -26.02 -37.01
C PHE A 399 -21.30 -26.32 -38.06
N LYS A 400 -22.30 -27.09 -37.63
CA LYS A 400 -23.58 -27.30 -38.32
C LYS A 400 -24.69 -27.05 -37.32
N SER A 401 -25.58 -26.10 -37.59
CA SER A 401 -26.77 -25.85 -36.78
C SER A 401 -28.06 -26.12 -37.57
N ALA A 402 -29.18 -26.25 -36.85
CA ALA A 402 -30.51 -26.28 -37.44
C ALA A 402 -31.60 -25.82 -36.45
N GLY A 403 -32.75 -25.45 -37.01
CA GLY A 403 -33.96 -25.10 -36.27
C GLY A 403 -33.84 -23.72 -35.62
N LYS A 404 -34.04 -23.64 -34.30
CA LYS A 404 -33.82 -22.41 -33.53
C LYS A 404 -32.44 -21.79 -33.78
N TYR A 405 -31.42 -22.62 -34.03
CA TYR A 405 -30.03 -22.19 -34.17
C TYR A 405 -29.61 -21.90 -35.63
N ASP A 406 -30.55 -21.79 -36.57
CA ASP A 406 -30.28 -21.47 -37.98
C ASP A 406 -29.46 -20.17 -38.16
N PHE A 407 -29.52 -19.23 -37.20
CA PHE A 407 -28.70 -18.01 -37.22
C PHE A 407 -27.19 -18.27 -37.18
N MET A 408 -26.74 -19.40 -36.64
CA MET A 408 -25.31 -19.77 -36.65
C MET A 408 -24.82 -20.27 -38.01
N ASN A 409 -25.73 -20.63 -38.92
CA ASN A 409 -25.45 -21.10 -40.29
C ASN A 409 -24.39 -22.24 -40.32
N ASP A 410 -23.85 -22.53 -41.51
CA ASP A 410 -22.59 -23.24 -41.64
C ASP A 410 -21.42 -22.29 -41.32
N MET A 411 -20.72 -22.55 -40.21
CA MET A 411 -19.62 -21.71 -39.73
C MET A 411 -18.32 -22.51 -39.64
N VAL A 412 -17.22 -21.90 -40.09
CA VAL A 412 -15.86 -22.42 -39.96
C VAL A 412 -15.07 -21.45 -39.07
N CYS A 413 -14.47 -21.96 -38.01
CA CYS A 413 -13.64 -21.19 -37.08
C CYS A 413 -12.21 -21.73 -37.05
N HIS A 414 -11.24 -20.88 -37.32
CA HIS A 414 -9.82 -21.16 -37.15
C HIS A 414 -9.39 -20.80 -35.72
N ILE A 415 -8.89 -21.80 -34.98
CA ILE A 415 -8.48 -21.66 -33.58
C ILE A 415 -6.96 -21.86 -33.51
N ALA A 416 -6.25 -20.83 -33.05
CA ALA A 416 -4.82 -20.83 -32.80
C ALA A 416 -4.53 -20.60 -31.31
N PRO A 417 -4.33 -21.68 -30.52
CA PRO A 417 -3.98 -21.59 -29.10
C PRO A 417 -2.61 -20.94 -28.89
N GLN A 418 -2.52 -20.08 -27.87
CA GLN A 418 -1.36 -19.27 -27.55
C GLN A 418 -1.07 -19.30 -26.04
N ILE A 419 0.21 -19.40 -25.67
CA ILE A 419 0.66 -19.13 -24.31
C ILE A 419 0.91 -17.64 -24.20
N THR A 420 0.36 -17.04 -23.15
CA THR A 420 0.48 -15.61 -22.83
C THR A 420 1.07 -15.43 -21.43
N THR A 421 1.44 -14.19 -21.09
CA THR A 421 1.76 -13.83 -19.70
C THR A 421 0.74 -12.81 -19.21
N VAL A 422 0.13 -13.08 -18.06
CA VAL A 422 -0.98 -12.33 -17.49
C VAL A 422 -0.55 -11.80 -16.12
N ASN A 423 -0.82 -10.52 -15.85
CA ASN A 423 -0.65 -9.94 -14.52
C ASN A 423 -1.95 -10.11 -13.74
N VAL A 424 -1.97 -11.09 -12.85
CA VAL A 424 -3.16 -11.52 -12.12
C VAL A 424 -3.22 -10.79 -10.78
N LYS A 425 -4.28 -10.04 -10.55
CA LYS A 425 -4.53 -9.32 -9.28
C LYS A 425 -5.49 -10.11 -8.41
N TYR A 426 -5.01 -10.59 -7.28
CA TYR A 426 -5.80 -11.28 -6.28
C TYR A 426 -6.27 -10.28 -5.21
N GLY A 427 -7.58 -10.28 -4.94
CA GLY A 427 -8.21 -9.55 -3.84
C GLY A 427 -7.88 -10.11 -2.45
N ASP A 428 -8.68 -9.73 -1.45
CA ASP A 428 -8.37 -10.08 -0.06
C ASP A 428 -8.47 -11.58 0.22
N ILE A 429 -7.39 -12.13 0.76
CA ILE A 429 -7.13 -13.57 0.88
C ILE A 429 -8.09 -14.27 1.83
N GLU A 430 -8.62 -13.55 2.83
CA GLU A 430 -9.55 -14.12 3.81
C GLU A 430 -10.98 -14.28 3.28
N SER A 431 -11.32 -13.70 2.12
CA SER A 431 -12.66 -13.72 1.54
C SER A 431 -12.67 -14.12 0.06
N ALA A 432 -12.56 -15.43 -0.22
CA ALA A 432 -12.80 -16.08 -1.52
C ALA A 432 -12.53 -15.17 -2.74
N GLY A 433 -11.26 -14.77 -2.88
CA GLY A 433 -10.89 -13.53 -3.55
C GLY A 433 -11.40 -13.43 -4.98
N THR A 434 -11.92 -12.25 -5.35
CA THR A 434 -12.10 -11.93 -6.77
C THR A 434 -10.72 -11.80 -7.42
N ILE A 435 -10.50 -12.60 -8.46
CA ILE A 435 -9.32 -12.57 -9.30
C ILE A 435 -9.58 -11.57 -10.42
N GLY A 436 -8.93 -10.41 -10.34
CA GLY A 436 -8.83 -9.45 -11.42
C GLY A 436 -7.80 -9.87 -12.44
N THR A 437 -8.24 -10.47 -13.55
CA THR A 437 -7.46 -10.59 -14.78
C THR A 437 -7.52 -9.25 -15.52
N ASP A 438 -6.76 -8.27 -15.02
CA ASP A 438 -6.55 -7.03 -15.78
C ASP A 438 -5.90 -7.40 -17.12
N ALA A 439 -6.60 -7.07 -18.21
CA ALA A 439 -6.13 -7.32 -19.57
C ALA A 439 -4.84 -6.52 -19.84
N LEU A 440 -3.70 -7.13 -19.54
CA LEU A 440 -2.39 -6.56 -19.84
C LEU A 440 -1.99 -6.86 -21.29
N ASP A 441 -1.22 -5.93 -21.86
CA ASP A 441 -0.57 -6.09 -23.16
C ASP A 441 -0.01 -7.50 -23.33
N GLN A 442 -0.48 -8.21 -24.36
CA GLN A 442 -0.04 -9.57 -24.72
C GLN A 442 1.43 -9.54 -25.17
N ALA A 443 2.35 -9.46 -24.20
CA ALA A 443 3.74 -9.09 -24.45
C ALA A 443 4.52 -10.15 -25.25
N VAL A 444 4.14 -11.42 -25.13
CA VAL A 444 4.60 -12.51 -25.98
C VAL A 444 3.45 -13.52 -26.12
N ALA A 445 3.02 -13.78 -27.36
CA ALA A 445 2.17 -14.90 -27.70
C ALA A 445 3.04 -15.97 -28.37
N GLU A 446 3.30 -17.09 -27.67
CA GLU A 446 4.00 -18.23 -28.25
C GLU A 446 2.98 -19.28 -28.74
N PRO A 447 3.12 -19.81 -29.97
CA PRO A 447 2.25 -20.87 -30.47
C PRO A 447 2.43 -22.12 -29.60
N VAL A 448 1.31 -22.65 -29.11
CA VAL A 448 1.36 -23.76 -28.15
C VAL A 448 1.62 -25.07 -28.88
N GLY A 449 2.42 -25.95 -28.25
CA GLY A 449 2.54 -27.32 -28.72
C GLY A 449 1.20 -28.06 -28.70
N ARG A 450 1.18 -29.23 -29.33
CA ARG A 450 -0.03 -30.07 -29.46
C ARG A 450 -0.75 -30.47 -28.15
N PRO A 451 -0.18 -30.51 -26.92
CA PRO A 451 -0.95 -30.96 -25.74
C PRO A 451 -2.05 -30.00 -25.31
N ALA A 452 -1.70 -28.75 -24.98
CA ALA A 452 -2.67 -27.80 -24.47
C ALA A 452 -3.62 -27.29 -25.55
N GLY A 453 -3.17 -27.21 -26.81
CA GLY A 453 -4.06 -26.99 -27.96
C GLY A 453 -5.10 -28.11 -28.13
N LEU A 454 -4.70 -29.38 -28.00
CA LEU A 454 -5.65 -30.50 -28.08
C LEU A 454 -6.63 -30.52 -26.90
N SER A 455 -6.19 -30.12 -25.70
CA SER A 455 -7.08 -29.96 -24.53
C SER A 455 -8.18 -28.93 -24.82
N ALA A 456 -7.80 -27.73 -25.29
CA ALA A 456 -8.76 -26.66 -25.59
C ALA A 456 -9.80 -27.08 -26.64
N ILE A 457 -9.36 -27.72 -27.73
CA ILE A 457 -10.27 -28.19 -28.79
C ILE A 457 -11.16 -29.35 -28.31
N THR A 458 -10.62 -30.28 -27.52
CA THR A 458 -11.41 -31.36 -26.92
C THR A 458 -12.45 -30.78 -25.95
N THR A 459 -12.09 -29.78 -25.15
CA THR A 459 -13.03 -29.03 -24.31
C THR A 459 -14.14 -28.39 -25.14
N ILE A 460 -13.81 -27.57 -26.15
CA ILE A 460 -14.82 -26.90 -27.00
C ILE A 460 -15.81 -27.90 -27.61
N LEU A 461 -15.30 -29.00 -28.19
CA LEU A 461 -16.17 -30.02 -28.78
C LEU A 461 -17.04 -30.72 -27.72
N ASN A 462 -16.49 -31.00 -26.53
CA ASN A 462 -17.27 -31.54 -25.41
C ASN A 462 -18.32 -30.54 -24.91
N THR A 463 -18.00 -29.24 -24.87
CA THR A 463 -18.94 -28.18 -24.50
C THR A 463 -20.13 -28.18 -25.46
N VAL A 464 -19.91 -28.20 -26.78
CA VAL A 464 -20.98 -28.29 -27.79
C VAL A 464 -21.81 -29.56 -27.59
N PHE A 465 -21.15 -30.71 -27.45
CA PHE A 465 -21.80 -32.02 -27.34
C PHE A 465 -22.65 -32.17 -26.08
N PHE A 466 -22.10 -31.87 -24.89
CA PHE A 466 -22.82 -31.97 -23.63
C PHE A 466 -23.83 -30.84 -23.41
N SER A 467 -23.74 -29.73 -24.17
CA SER A 467 -24.78 -28.69 -24.22
C SER A 467 -26.05 -29.14 -24.94
N GLN A 468 -26.00 -30.21 -25.75
CA GLN A 468 -27.13 -30.65 -26.56
C GLN A 468 -28.15 -31.46 -25.73
N ALA A 469 -29.37 -30.92 -25.64
CA ALA A 469 -30.56 -31.61 -25.16
C ALA A 469 -31.50 -31.98 -26.33
N ILE A 470 -32.65 -32.60 -26.02
CA ILE A 470 -33.62 -33.05 -27.05
C ILE A 470 -34.28 -31.89 -27.81
N SER A 471 -34.43 -30.73 -27.18
CA SER A 471 -35.14 -29.58 -27.74
C SER A 471 -34.31 -28.29 -27.81
N THR A 472 -33.13 -28.28 -27.21
CA THR A 472 -32.28 -27.09 -27.02
C THR A 472 -30.80 -27.43 -27.01
N ASN A 473 -29.95 -26.43 -27.21
CA ASN A 473 -28.52 -26.49 -27.01
C ASN A 473 -28.10 -25.29 -26.14
N ILE A 474 -27.43 -25.52 -25.01
CA ILE A 474 -27.08 -24.45 -24.04
C ILE A 474 -26.20 -23.37 -24.68
N MET A 475 -25.14 -23.73 -25.41
CA MET A 475 -24.29 -22.78 -26.13
C MET A 475 -25.11 -21.98 -27.17
N GLY A 476 -25.98 -22.65 -27.91
CA GLY A 476 -26.87 -22.01 -28.88
C GLY A 476 -27.85 -21.02 -28.22
N ASP A 477 -28.42 -21.37 -27.07
CA ASP A 477 -29.34 -20.52 -26.30
C ASP A 477 -28.64 -19.32 -25.64
N GLU A 478 -27.40 -19.49 -25.17
CA GLU A 478 -26.57 -18.42 -24.62
C GLU A 478 -26.17 -17.40 -25.70
N LEU A 479 -25.76 -17.87 -26.88
CA LEU A 479 -25.44 -17.01 -28.03
C LEU A 479 -26.69 -16.27 -28.56
N ASP A 480 -27.81 -16.99 -28.75
CA ASP A 480 -29.12 -16.42 -29.11
C ASP A 480 -29.54 -15.32 -28.13
N SER A 481 -29.46 -15.60 -26.83
CA SER A 481 -29.75 -14.60 -25.78
C SER A 481 -28.82 -13.40 -25.83
N ALA A 482 -27.53 -13.59 -26.11
CA ALA A 482 -26.56 -12.51 -26.19
C ALA A 482 -26.79 -11.60 -27.40
N ILE A 483 -27.05 -12.18 -28.57
CA ILE A 483 -27.37 -11.44 -29.80
C ILE A 483 -28.65 -10.62 -29.58
N ALA A 484 -29.71 -11.26 -29.08
CA ALA A 484 -30.99 -10.61 -28.81
C ALA A 484 -30.91 -9.47 -27.77
N GLU A 485 -30.00 -9.56 -26.78
CA GLU A 485 -29.76 -8.52 -25.79
C GLU A 485 -29.01 -7.30 -26.35
N SER A 486 -28.13 -7.50 -27.34
CA SER A 486 -27.29 -6.42 -27.90
C SER A 486 -27.98 -5.50 -28.93
N ASP A 487 -28.55 -6.07 -30.00
CA ASP A 487 -28.98 -5.32 -31.19
C ASP A 487 -30.51 -5.25 -31.38
N GLY A 488 -31.29 -5.61 -30.35
CA GLY A 488 -32.74 -5.42 -30.37
C GLY A 488 -33.48 -6.24 -31.44
N LEU A 489 -32.98 -7.46 -31.71
CA LEU A 489 -33.47 -8.48 -32.66
C LEU A 489 -32.93 -8.42 -34.11
N ASP A 490 -31.98 -7.53 -34.46
CA ASP A 490 -31.34 -7.58 -35.79
C ASP A 490 -30.11 -8.51 -35.77
N TYR A 491 -30.25 -9.68 -36.43
CA TYR A 491 -29.19 -10.70 -36.50
C TYR A 491 -28.15 -10.31 -37.56
N GLN A 492 -27.16 -9.51 -37.19
CA GLN A 492 -26.07 -9.13 -38.08
C GLN A 492 -24.95 -10.18 -38.06
N ASP A 493 -24.57 -10.64 -39.25
CA ASP A 493 -23.51 -11.64 -39.46
C ASP A 493 -22.23 -11.34 -38.67
N GLU A 494 -21.78 -10.08 -38.68
CA GLU A 494 -20.58 -9.64 -37.95
C GLU A 494 -20.72 -9.80 -36.43
N THR A 495 -21.91 -9.54 -35.85
CA THR A 495 -22.18 -9.71 -34.41
C THR A 495 -22.17 -11.19 -34.02
N ILE A 496 -22.77 -12.06 -34.86
CA ILE A 496 -22.83 -13.51 -34.61
C ILE A 496 -21.42 -14.12 -34.62
N LEU A 497 -20.61 -13.78 -35.63
CA LEU A 497 -19.24 -14.24 -35.74
C LEU A 497 -18.40 -13.72 -34.55
N ALA A 498 -18.43 -12.41 -34.28
CA ALA A 498 -17.64 -11.82 -33.20
C ALA A 498 -18.02 -12.34 -31.80
N TYR A 499 -19.29 -12.64 -31.53
CA TYR A 499 -19.68 -13.25 -30.26
C TYR A 499 -19.29 -14.73 -30.21
N THR A 500 -19.35 -15.46 -31.32
CA THR A 500 -18.90 -16.87 -31.36
C THR A 500 -17.39 -16.98 -31.18
N GLU A 501 -16.59 -16.11 -31.81
CA GLU A 501 -15.14 -16.01 -31.59
C GLU A 501 -14.79 -15.80 -30.12
N VAL A 502 -15.43 -14.81 -29.49
CA VAL A 502 -15.23 -14.44 -28.08
C VAL A 502 -15.71 -15.55 -27.13
N TYR A 503 -16.81 -16.23 -27.45
CA TYR A 503 -17.29 -17.38 -26.69
C TYR A 503 -16.27 -18.53 -26.71
N LEU A 504 -15.79 -18.88 -27.90
CA LEU A 504 -14.83 -19.97 -28.10
C LEU A 504 -13.45 -19.66 -27.50
N SER A 505 -13.00 -18.40 -27.54
CA SER A 505 -11.74 -18.00 -26.89
C SER A 505 -11.83 -18.16 -25.37
N ALA A 506 -12.96 -17.79 -24.74
CA ALA A 506 -13.15 -17.97 -23.30
C ALA A 506 -13.24 -19.45 -22.88
N VAL A 507 -13.92 -20.29 -23.67
CA VAL A 507 -13.97 -21.75 -23.43
C VAL A 507 -12.56 -22.37 -23.54
N ALA A 508 -11.74 -21.90 -24.49
CA ALA A 508 -10.35 -22.30 -24.60
C ALA A 508 -9.50 -21.84 -23.39
N GLU A 509 -9.67 -20.59 -22.96
CA GLU A 509 -9.03 -20.06 -21.74
C GLU A 509 -9.40 -20.91 -20.51
N TYR A 510 -10.69 -21.18 -20.30
CA TYR A 510 -11.17 -22.03 -19.22
C TYR A 510 -10.58 -23.46 -19.27
N SER A 511 -10.47 -24.06 -20.45
CA SER A 511 -9.76 -25.34 -20.65
C SER A 511 -8.30 -25.26 -20.22
N GLY A 512 -7.61 -24.17 -20.54
CA GLY A 512 -6.23 -23.91 -20.11
C GLY A 512 -6.10 -23.93 -18.59
N SER A 513 -6.99 -23.24 -17.87
CA SER A 513 -7.01 -23.22 -16.41
C SER A 513 -7.32 -24.59 -15.80
N VAL A 514 -8.31 -25.33 -16.33
CA VAL A 514 -8.65 -26.69 -15.88
C VAL A 514 -7.50 -27.69 -16.16
N LEU A 515 -6.83 -27.58 -17.30
CA LEU A 515 -5.66 -28.39 -17.63
C LEU A 515 -4.52 -28.12 -16.64
N ARG A 516 -4.16 -26.85 -16.39
CA ARG A 516 -3.15 -26.47 -15.40
C ARG A 516 -3.51 -26.99 -14.00
N ALA A 517 -4.79 -26.94 -13.64
CA ALA A 517 -5.29 -27.45 -12.37
C ALA A 517 -5.12 -28.97 -12.24
N CYS A 518 -5.50 -29.73 -13.28
CA CYS A 518 -5.34 -31.19 -13.29
C CYS A 518 -3.86 -31.61 -13.28
N LEU A 519 -2.99 -30.90 -14.02
CA LEU A 519 -1.54 -31.12 -14.00
C LEU A 519 -0.92 -30.80 -12.63
N SER A 520 -1.50 -29.86 -11.89
CA SER A 520 -1.03 -29.45 -10.55
C SER A 520 -1.63 -30.30 -9.42
N ALA A 521 -2.72 -31.02 -9.68
CA ALA A 521 -3.43 -31.81 -8.69
C ALA A 521 -2.67 -33.09 -8.31
N THR A 522 -2.57 -33.34 -7.01
CA THR A 522 -2.00 -34.56 -6.43
C THR A 522 -2.78 -35.79 -6.91
N ASN A 523 -2.06 -36.86 -7.25
CA ASN A 523 -2.62 -38.14 -7.72
C ASN A 523 -3.42 -38.09 -9.05
N MET A 524 -3.39 -36.97 -9.80
CA MET A 524 -4.04 -36.85 -11.11
C MET A 524 -3.08 -37.15 -12.27
N ALA A 525 -2.25 -36.16 -12.65
CA ALA A 525 -1.19 -36.37 -13.64
C ALA A 525 0.04 -37.08 -13.04
N PHE A 526 0.32 -36.83 -11.75
CA PHE A 526 1.54 -37.29 -11.08
C PHE A 526 1.23 -37.85 -9.70
N ALA A 527 1.61 -39.12 -9.47
CA ALA A 527 1.46 -39.77 -8.16
C ALA A 527 2.46 -39.23 -7.13
N ASP A 528 3.70 -38.99 -7.55
CA ASP A 528 4.80 -38.52 -6.69
C ASP A 528 4.88 -36.97 -6.60
N GLY A 529 3.84 -36.25 -7.04
CA GLY A 529 3.80 -34.79 -7.12
C GLY A 529 4.38 -34.21 -8.42
N VAL A 530 4.22 -32.90 -8.61
CA VAL A 530 4.58 -32.18 -9.85
C VAL A 530 6.10 -32.21 -10.08
N PRO A 531 6.60 -32.73 -11.22
CA PRO A 531 8.03 -32.76 -11.51
C PRO A 531 8.67 -31.37 -11.67
N ALA A 532 9.82 -31.15 -11.04
CA ALA A 532 10.54 -29.86 -11.06
C ALA A 532 11.08 -29.44 -12.46
N ASN A 533 10.98 -30.30 -13.47
CA ASN A 533 11.35 -29.99 -14.86
C ASN A 533 10.17 -29.48 -15.72
N ILE A 534 8.94 -29.48 -15.17
CA ILE A 534 7.77 -28.85 -15.80
C ILE A 534 7.31 -27.59 -15.04
N THR A 535 7.96 -27.22 -13.95
CA THR A 535 7.66 -25.99 -13.20
C THR A 535 8.60 -24.84 -13.57
N VAL A 536 8.09 -23.61 -13.40
CA VAL A 536 8.81 -22.35 -13.54
C VAL A 536 8.56 -21.48 -12.31
N PRO A 537 9.54 -20.65 -11.89
CA PRO A 537 9.34 -19.71 -10.80
C PRO A 537 8.35 -18.61 -11.20
N ILE A 538 7.57 -18.15 -10.23
CA ILE A 538 6.69 -16.98 -10.33
C ILE A 538 7.23 -15.89 -9.42
N ASP A 539 7.31 -14.68 -9.95
CA ASP A 539 7.56 -13.47 -9.17
C ASP A 539 6.28 -12.61 -9.10
N GLY A 540 6.12 -11.93 -7.97
CA GLY A 540 5.00 -11.03 -7.76
C GLY A 540 5.19 -10.09 -6.57
N LEU A 541 4.12 -9.37 -6.24
CA LEU A 541 4.10 -8.35 -5.20
C LEU A 541 2.92 -8.55 -4.25
N TYR A 542 3.22 -8.92 -3.01
CA TYR A 542 2.25 -8.96 -1.92
C TYR A 542 2.13 -7.58 -1.28
N SER A 543 0.95 -6.98 -1.37
CA SER A 543 0.63 -5.64 -0.90
C SER A 543 -0.22 -5.70 0.36
N THR A 544 0.40 -5.40 1.49
CA THR A 544 -0.22 -5.50 2.83
C THR A 544 -0.63 -4.13 3.34
N GLN A 545 -1.92 -3.89 3.56
CA GLN A 545 -2.37 -2.67 4.22
C GLN A 545 -2.21 -2.77 5.74
N THR A 546 -1.67 -1.74 6.35
CA THR A 546 -1.56 -1.59 7.81
C THR A 546 -1.60 -0.09 8.19
N VAL A 547 -1.46 0.22 9.47
CA VAL A 547 -1.39 1.60 9.97
C VAL A 547 -0.01 1.83 10.57
N GLY A 548 0.61 2.97 10.26
CA GLY A 548 1.98 3.26 10.65
C GLY A 548 2.52 4.58 10.10
N TRP A 549 3.83 4.70 10.01
CA TRP A 549 4.50 5.88 9.46
C TRP A 549 5.25 5.49 8.19
N LEU A 550 5.01 6.21 7.09
CA LEU A 550 5.69 6.04 5.81
C LEU A 550 6.52 7.30 5.51
N HIS A 551 7.72 7.12 4.98
CA HIS A 551 8.56 8.24 4.56
C HIS A 551 8.02 8.91 3.28
N ALA A 552 7.28 10.00 3.43
CA ALA A 552 6.88 10.89 2.34
C ALA A 552 7.91 12.03 2.20
N SER A 553 9.01 11.74 1.51
CA SER A 553 10.28 12.50 1.56
C SER A 553 10.14 14.03 1.54
N ALA A 554 9.33 14.58 0.65
CA ALA A 554 9.10 16.02 0.57
C ALA A 554 8.28 16.56 1.75
N THR A 555 7.10 16.01 2.02
CA THR A 555 6.16 16.59 2.99
C THR A 555 6.63 16.41 4.43
N THR A 556 7.16 15.24 4.79
CA THR A 556 7.62 14.97 6.16
C THR A 556 8.82 15.84 6.57
N PHE A 557 9.66 16.26 5.61
CA PHE A 557 10.75 17.22 5.86
C PHE A 557 10.22 18.64 6.14
N TRP A 558 9.34 19.17 5.29
CA TRP A 558 8.79 20.53 5.45
C TRP A 558 8.01 20.71 6.76
N VAL A 559 7.36 19.65 7.23
CA VAL A 559 6.67 19.55 8.53
C VAL A 559 7.58 19.87 9.73
N GLN A 560 8.90 19.64 9.63
CA GLN A 560 9.88 19.94 10.69
C GLN A 560 10.45 21.36 10.67
N VAL A 561 10.30 22.09 9.56
CA VAL A 561 10.91 23.42 9.38
C VAL A 561 10.41 24.45 10.40
N PRO A 562 9.11 24.53 10.77
CA PRO A 562 8.66 25.47 11.80
C PRO A 562 9.25 25.17 13.19
N GLY A 563 9.36 23.89 13.57
CA GLY A 563 9.96 23.47 14.83
C GLY A 563 11.43 23.85 14.92
N THR A 564 12.20 23.49 13.89
CA THR A 564 13.64 23.78 13.81
C THR A 564 13.94 25.28 13.82
N LEU A 565 13.18 26.09 13.08
CA LEU A 565 13.36 27.54 13.07
C LEU A 565 13.12 28.16 14.45
N VAL A 566 12.06 27.78 15.16
CA VAL A 566 11.81 28.27 16.53
C VAL A 566 12.91 27.82 17.49
N ALA A 567 13.37 26.56 17.41
CA ALA A 567 14.47 26.05 18.23
C ALA A 567 15.77 26.83 17.97
N LEU A 568 16.16 27.01 16.70
CA LEU A 568 17.36 27.76 16.30
C LEU A 568 17.28 29.23 16.71
N ILE A 569 16.15 29.91 16.50
CA ILE A 569 15.94 31.30 16.96
C ILE A 569 16.04 31.38 18.48
N THR A 570 15.43 30.44 19.23
CA THR A 570 15.52 30.39 20.70
C THR A 570 16.98 30.28 21.15
N ILE A 571 17.71 29.30 20.62
CA ILE A 571 19.10 29.02 20.99
C ILE A 571 19.99 30.20 20.63
N PHE A 572 19.84 30.78 19.43
CA PHE A 572 20.60 31.95 18.99
C PHE A 572 20.36 33.17 19.88
N VAL A 573 19.09 33.48 20.22
CA VAL A 573 18.74 34.61 21.10
C VAL A 573 19.35 34.46 22.49
N VAL A 574 19.28 33.25 23.07
CA VAL A 574 19.89 32.97 24.39
C VAL A 574 21.42 33.05 24.33
N LEU A 575 22.05 32.43 23.33
CA LEU A 575 23.52 32.46 23.18
C LEU A 575 24.04 33.88 22.92
N ALA A 576 23.37 34.67 22.08
CA ALA A 576 23.75 36.05 21.81
C ALA A 576 23.70 36.91 23.09
N ALA A 577 22.64 36.77 23.88
CA ALA A 577 22.49 37.51 25.12
C ALA A 577 23.53 37.10 26.18
N VAL A 578 23.80 35.80 26.35
CA VAL A 578 24.83 35.31 27.28
C VAL A 578 26.24 35.72 26.83
N ALA A 579 26.52 35.70 25.52
CA ALA A 579 27.82 36.14 24.97
C ALA A 579 28.05 37.65 25.15
N GLN A 580 27.00 38.47 25.01
CA GLN A 580 27.07 39.91 25.29
C GLN A 580 27.21 40.21 26.78
N TYR A 581 26.60 39.41 27.66
CA TYR A 581 26.67 39.64 29.12
C TYR A 581 27.99 39.13 29.77
N TYR A 582 29.05 38.94 28.99
CA TYR A 582 30.28 38.35 29.50
C TYR A 582 31.11 39.30 30.39
N GLY A 583 30.85 39.33 31.70
CA GLY A 583 31.72 39.95 32.69
C GLY A 583 31.08 40.37 34.02
N ASP A 584 29.81 40.76 34.00
CA ASP A 584 29.09 41.35 35.15
C ASP A 584 28.24 40.32 35.92
N SER A 585 27.70 40.73 37.07
CA SER A 585 26.81 39.91 37.90
C SER A 585 25.37 40.42 37.84
N ILE A 586 24.46 39.63 37.28
CA ILE A 586 23.03 39.97 37.18
C ILE A 586 22.39 39.85 38.57
N ASP A 587 21.48 40.76 38.89
CA ASP A 587 20.43 40.50 39.87
C ASP A 587 19.36 39.61 39.21
N GLU A 588 19.44 38.29 39.40
CA GLU A 588 18.52 37.30 38.81
C GLU A 588 17.04 37.51 39.20
N SER A 589 16.74 38.39 40.17
CA SER A 589 15.39 38.70 40.60
C SER A 589 14.57 39.56 39.63
N PHE A 590 15.18 40.20 38.63
CA PHE A 590 14.46 41.09 37.72
C PHE A 590 13.83 40.36 36.51
N ASP A 591 12.51 40.17 36.53
CA ASP A 591 11.73 39.68 35.38
C ASP A 591 11.12 40.86 34.58
N PRO A 592 11.57 41.13 33.33
CA PRO A 592 11.01 42.19 32.50
C PRO A 592 9.56 41.96 32.07
N SER A 593 9.03 40.73 32.21
CA SER A 593 7.62 40.41 31.95
C SER A 593 6.70 40.64 33.14
N ASN A 594 7.23 40.85 34.34
CA ASN A 594 6.45 41.21 35.50
C ASN A 594 6.25 42.73 35.56
N ALA A 595 5.02 43.19 35.34
CA ALA A 595 4.66 44.60 35.42
C ALA A 595 5.04 45.25 36.76
N MET A 596 5.04 44.51 37.87
CA MET A 596 5.47 45.04 39.17
C MET A 596 6.99 45.26 39.26
N HIS A 597 7.79 44.43 38.59
CA HIS A 597 9.25 44.62 38.55
C HIS A 597 9.59 45.82 37.64
N LEU A 598 8.89 45.97 36.51
CA LEU A 598 8.99 47.16 35.66
C LEU A 598 8.56 48.45 36.38
N LEU A 599 7.44 48.43 37.12
CA LEU A 599 6.97 49.58 37.90
C LEU A 599 7.94 49.93 39.04
N ALA A 600 8.43 48.93 39.77
CA ALA A 600 9.42 49.14 40.83
C ALA A 600 10.72 49.72 40.29
N ALA A 601 11.26 49.16 39.20
CA ALA A 601 12.50 49.62 38.60
C ALA A 601 12.36 51.02 37.97
N SER A 602 11.26 51.32 37.27
CA SER A 602 11.01 52.66 36.69
C SER A 602 10.78 53.74 37.75
N ALA A 603 10.11 53.40 38.86
CA ALA A 603 10.00 54.29 40.02
C ALA A 603 11.37 54.50 40.71
N ALA A 604 12.18 53.45 40.85
CA ALA A 604 13.51 53.55 41.46
C ALA A 604 14.50 54.38 40.62
N GLY A 605 14.42 54.29 39.29
CA GLY A 605 15.34 54.95 38.35
C GLY A 605 14.94 56.35 37.88
N GLY A 606 13.88 56.94 38.44
CA GLY A 606 13.47 58.31 38.13
C GLY A 606 12.84 58.48 36.74
N LEU A 607 12.32 57.41 36.14
CA LEU A 607 11.78 57.45 34.77
C LEU A 607 10.53 58.37 34.65
N HIS A 608 9.88 58.68 35.77
CA HIS A 608 8.79 59.66 35.85
C HIS A 608 9.21 61.06 35.35
N ASP A 609 10.41 61.52 35.71
CA ASP A 609 10.91 62.85 35.37
C ASP A 609 11.17 63.01 33.86
N VAL A 610 11.38 61.88 33.16
CA VAL A 610 11.59 61.82 31.70
C VAL A 610 10.27 62.02 30.93
N PHE A 611 9.14 61.68 31.53
CA PHE A 611 7.80 61.77 30.92
C PHE A 611 6.95 62.91 31.50
N HIS A 612 7.51 63.72 32.40
CA HIS A 612 6.77 64.79 33.06
C HIS A 612 6.57 65.99 32.12
N GLY A 613 5.39 66.07 31.50
CA GLY A 613 4.97 67.20 30.66
C GLY A 613 4.93 66.95 29.16
N THR A 614 5.16 65.72 28.69
CA THR A 614 4.92 65.34 27.28
C THR A 614 3.42 65.32 26.98
N GLU A 615 2.95 66.10 26.00
CA GLU A 615 1.58 65.99 25.50
C GLU A 615 1.41 64.66 24.73
N GLU A 616 0.16 64.22 24.50
CA GLU A 616 -0.16 63.03 23.69
C GLU A 616 0.41 63.09 22.26
N LYS A 617 0.74 64.28 21.75
CA LYS A 617 1.40 64.50 20.46
C LYS A 617 2.90 64.11 20.49
N ASP A 618 3.54 64.15 21.65
CA ASP A 618 4.97 63.90 21.84
C ASP A 618 5.30 62.41 22.11
N ILE A 619 4.29 61.53 22.11
CA ILE A 619 4.45 60.07 22.30
C ILE A 619 5.50 59.48 21.34
N GLN A 620 5.69 60.06 20.15
CA GLN A 620 6.72 59.64 19.20
C GLN A 620 8.15 59.86 19.74
N ALA A 621 8.41 60.95 20.45
CA ALA A 621 9.71 61.22 21.08
C ALA A 621 9.96 60.30 22.29
N VAL A 622 8.90 59.79 22.92
CA VAL A 622 8.96 58.83 24.03
C VAL A 622 9.32 57.42 23.56
N GLU A 623 8.91 57.02 22.35
CA GLU A 623 9.19 55.69 21.80
C GLU A 623 10.67 55.41 21.52
N ASP A 624 11.46 56.45 21.24
CA ASP A 624 12.90 56.36 20.94
C ASP A 624 13.79 56.53 22.20
N VAL A 625 13.20 56.68 23.39
CA VAL A 625 13.97 56.77 24.65
C VAL A 625 14.64 55.42 24.94
N ASN A 626 15.98 55.41 24.93
CA ASN A 626 16.77 54.26 25.38
C ASN A 626 16.70 54.12 26.90
N ILE A 627 16.28 52.95 27.37
CA ILE A 627 16.23 52.56 28.78
C ILE A 627 17.31 51.53 29.09
N VAL A 628 17.98 51.70 30.24
CA VAL A 628 18.99 50.78 30.80
C VAL A 628 18.57 50.38 32.20
N LEU A 629 18.79 49.11 32.55
CA LEU A 629 18.65 48.61 33.92
C LEU A 629 20.00 48.77 34.65
N SER A 630 20.07 49.71 35.60
CA SER A 630 21.22 49.94 36.46
C SER A 630 20.90 49.50 37.89
N SER A 631 21.88 48.97 38.62
CA SER A 631 21.73 48.83 40.07
C SER A 631 21.93 50.19 40.75
N LEU A 632 21.03 50.56 41.66
CA LEU A 632 21.20 51.74 42.52
C LEU A 632 21.62 51.29 43.93
N PRO A 633 22.67 51.89 44.51
CA PRO A 633 23.15 51.50 45.84
C PRO A 633 22.05 51.67 46.89
N GLY A 634 21.65 50.55 47.51
CA GLY A 634 20.59 50.49 48.52
C GLY A 634 19.15 50.51 48.00
N ARG A 635 18.91 50.47 46.68
CA ARG A 635 17.55 50.47 46.08
C ARG A 635 17.24 49.33 45.10
N GLY A 636 18.22 48.48 44.78
CA GLY A 636 18.03 47.36 43.85
C GLY A 636 18.08 47.77 42.38
N PRO A 637 17.53 46.96 41.45
CA PRO A 637 17.53 47.24 40.03
C PRO A 637 16.58 48.39 39.67
N ALA A 638 17.05 49.32 38.84
CA ALA A 638 16.37 50.57 38.50
C ALA A 638 16.47 50.85 36.99
N LEU A 639 15.37 51.25 36.36
CA LEU A 639 15.31 51.62 34.94
C LEU A 639 15.60 53.11 34.79
N VAL A 640 16.74 53.42 34.18
CA VAL A 640 17.24 54.79 33.98
C VAL A 640 17.30 55.10 32.48
N ARG A 641 17.08 56.35 32.09
CA ARG A 641 17.30 56.81 30.72
C ARG A 641 18.79 56.74 30.39
N ASN A 642 19.15 56.06 29.31
CA ASN A 642 20.50 56.14 28.75
C ASN A 642 20.68 57.50 28.06
N THR A 643 21.72 58.25 28.42
CA THR A 643 22.00 59.60 27.92
C THR A 643 23.30 59.69 27.10
N VAL A 644 23.85 58.53 26.73
CA VAL A 644 25.01 58.36 25.82
C VAL A 644 24.67 58.77 24.40
#